data_AF-H0FZ09-F1
#
_entry.id   AF-H0FZ09-F1
#
_cell.length_a   1.000
_cell.length_b   1.000
_cell.length_c   1.000
_cell.angle_alpha   90.00
_cell.angle_beta   90.00
_cell.angle_gamma   90.00
#
_symmetry.space_group_name_H-M   'P 1'
#
loop_
_entity.id
_entity.type
_entity.pdbx_description
1 polymer ?
#
loop_
_entity_poly.entity_id
_entity_poly.type
_entity_poly.pdbx_seq_one_letter_code
_entity_poly.pdbx_strand_id
1 'polypeptide(L)'
;MAKLPEIQPRGAITRGPQSSVSPAEVANPFQQIANALDAAGEVFQRKEVADAENDGHNAVYRDADGSLKVDLQSNLSARGRAYNAAAQQGYAARLAGDIRARGTALATESKGNIDTFNSSWKAFRDQTLSAVPREFRGAVTTMLDTEGPRFGLGVSEQKRTSDLKEFEGNIKSEIQLLDDDMAALARSGGVSTDAYKQKQAQLHTLWNQLAENPDFVVGEKEAGIAIQRMESRHLSESMLSSVDRALGTGGIAEARKIQQSILTDEKLALTPAERRQYAGLANERINGFVAQNKANLKPTQDRSKTIQKRLKEGVGLDNDDVDLTAAELARGGDMAGAMELYSSRAMARTLQSFKLSGNEQQVAMAETAIGNANRPSPGRSRPVSVAPQLSGRMQQAMKHYIARGISPVMAAGIIGNLVQESSLNTSALNPGDGSDGSDSIGLGQWNGPRAKALKAFAAERGASPDDFSTQLDFVLHELETTEGAAFERLKAARTVDEATAAMIGYERPAGWSADNPRGGHGWNNRLAMAAKAAEFEGLSGELIAAESGAIDPELVKEYRAEMTRDSKALFDDIKSGYDKGLTPAVSDIDLLTRQLAIVDDQDFRKQVADYFTSEAATEAIAGIAPAQVENLISTLRADAADGATVAQQQIITGMEEAEKARTQALKDDPLGYGMNRRIVSPLPPLDLAQPETWAQSFHAYQNGVDVLRARGEVGNISALRPQVQAQVQRALATSTPQESVQLLGSMAQNLSPETYQATLNKIAATGEGKATAAAGALVKENPNAAEGILRGKVLLRENPRLAPSKTDANLSAIEGMLPTTAFAPALEGSRQSLLEAATARYADLSHQSGDTSGELSDERMQQAITEVTGGLVDMNGSPVIAPRYGMTQDDFDKTLSSLSDQDLMGAVTTSGQPVRISDLRNEGRLRAVADGRYVLEFGNPAYPTYVMRSAPHPSGGVDLNSVFVLDLRNR
;
A
#
# COMPACT_ATOMS: atom_id res chain seq x y z
N MET A 1 -4.68 43.04 -10.73
CA MET A 1 -5.84 43.80 -10.26
C MET A 1 -6.55 43.02 -9.17
N ALA A 2 -6.49 43.50 -7.94
CA ALA A 2 -7.47 43.25 -6.87
C ALA A 2 -7.38 44.46 -5.91
N LYS A 3 -8.52 45.13 -5.69
CA LYS A 3 -8.64 46.42 -4.99
C LYS A 3 -8.47 46.26 -3.48
N LEU A 4 -7.64 47.12 -2.87
CA LEU A 4 -7.57 47.35 -1.41
C LEU A 4 -8.59 48.43 -1.00
N PRO A 5 -9.17 48.37 0.21
CA PRO A 5 -9.92 49.49 0.80
C PRO A 5 -8.97 50.52 1.44
N GLU A 6 -9.24 51.81 1.20
CA GLU A 6 -8.61 52.96 1.86
C GLU A 6 -9.06 53.10 3.32
N ILE A 7 -8.14 53.49 4.21
CA ILE A 7 -8.44 53.92 5.58
C ILE A 7 -8.10 55.41 5.71
N GLN A 8 -9.10 56.22 6.08
CA GLN A 8 -8.97 57.63 6.45
C GLN A 8 -8.31 57.80 7.84
N PRO A 9 -7.47 58.83 8.06
CA PRO A 9 -7.05 59.22 9.39
C PRO A 9 -7.98 60.27 10.01
N ARG A 10 -8.60 59.93 11.14
CA ARG A 10 -9.14 60.87 12.16
C ARG A 10 -8.67 60.31 13.50
N GLY A 11 -8.06 61.01 14.46
CA GLY A 11 -7.92 62.44 14.72
C GLY A 11 -8.14 62.64 16.22
N ALA A 12 -7.13 63.12 16.96
CA ALA A 12 -7.21 63.93 18.19
C ALA A 12 -5.87 63.84 18.95
N ILE A 13 -4.97 64.80 18.66
CA ILE A 13 -3.80 65.09 19.51
C ILE A 13 -4.33 66.04 20.60
N THR A 14 -4.38 65.58 21.85
CA THR A 14 -4.71 66.41 23.00
C THR A 14 -3.56 67.36 23.29
N ARG A 15 -3.86 68.65 23.19
CA ARG A 15 -2.99 69.79 23.48
C ARG A 15 -2.56 69.75 24.94
N GLY A 16 -1.25 69.85 25.21
CA GLY A 16 -0.75 70.22 26.53
C GLY A 16 -1.23 71.63 26.90
N PRO A 17 -1.41 71.92 28.20
CA PRO A 17 -1.88 73.23 28.66
C PRO A 17 -0.92 74.32 28.19
N GLN A 18 -1.44 75.22 27.35
CA GLN A 18 -0.78 76.46 26.98
C GLN A 18 -0.70 77.34 28.23
N SER A 19 0.52 77.69 28.64
CA SER A 19 0.73 78.77 29.58
C SER A 19 0.29 80.06 28.86
N SER A 20 -0.93 80.51 29.14
CA SER A 20 -1.44 81.79 28.67
C SER A 20 -0.79 82.90 29.50
N VAL A 21 0.41 83.30 29.10
CA VAL A 21 0.95 84.62 29.43
C VAL A 21 1.38 85.20 28.09
N SER A 22 0.65 86.20 27.62
CA SER A 22 0.97 86.84 26.36
C SER A 22 2.27 87.64 26.51
N PRO A 23 3.08 87.84 25.44
CA PRO A 23 4.22 88.75 25.46
C PRO A 23 3.88 90.21 25.85
N ALA A 24 2.59 90.53 26.05
CA ALA A 24 2.10 91.81 26.53
C ALA A 24 1.99 91.91 28.07
N GLU A 25 2.35 90.89 28.86
CA GLU A 25 2.28 90.92 30.34
C GLU A 25 3.65 90.89 31.06
N VAL A 26 4.77 90.97 30.34
CA VAL A 26 6.14 91.09 30.94
C VAL A 26 6.81 92.45 30.65
N ALA A 27 6.14 93.34 29.94
CA ALA A 27 6.56 94.74 29.85
C ALA A 27 5.70 95.56 30.80
N ASN A 28 6.32 96.14 31.85
CA ASN A 28 6.07 97.50 32.36
C ASN A 28 6.23 97.62 33.89
N PRO A 29 7.37 98.18 34.36
CA PRO A 29 7.32 99.35 35.23
C PRO A 29 7.89 100.65 34.62
N PHE A 30 8.32 100.63 33.35
CA PHE A 30 8.99 101.79 32.72
C PHE A 30 8.10 102.66 31.81
N GLN A 31 6.83 102.29 31.63
CA GLN A 31 5.84 103.02 30.82
C GLN A 31 5.05 104.06 31.63
N GLN A 32 5.41 104.30 32.90
CA GLN A 32 4.94 105.46 33.67
C GLN A 32 5.81 106.71 33.50
N ILE A 33 6.88 106.67 32.69
CA ILE A 33 7.75 107.83 32.43
C ILE A 33 7.68 108.30 30.96
N ALA A 34 6.94 107.62 30.09
CA ALA A 34 6.80 107.99 28.68
C ALA A 34 5.56 108.85 28.35
N ASN A 35 4.68 109.15 29.32
CA ASN A 35 3.50 109.98 29.10
C ASN A 35 3.53 111.25 29.97
N ALA A 36 4.45 112.17 29.65
CA ALA A 36 4.34 113.57 30.04
C ALA A 36 5.16 114.46 29.07
N LEU A 37 4.43 115.21 28.25
CA LEU A 37 4.81 116.38 27.44
C LEU A 37 5.40 116.19 26.03
N ASP A 38 4.44 116.22 25.11
CA ASP A 38 4.48 116.81 23.77
C ASP A 38 5.08 118.23 23.68
N ALA A 39 5.46 118.57 22.44
CA ALA A 39 5.54 119.90 21.81
C ALA A 39 6.92 120.58 21.64
N ALA A 40 7.45 120.37 20.42
CA ALA A 40 8.19 121.29 19.53
C ALA A 40 9.03 122.47 20.11
N GLY A 41 10.35 122.40 19.87
CA GLY A 41 11.26 123.55 19.92
C GLY A 41 12.75 123.17 19.87
N GLU A 42 13.35 123.19 18.68
CA GLU A 42 14.79 123.38 18.41
C GLU A 42 15.83 122.32 18.88
N VAL A 43 16.09 121.36 17.98
CA VAL A 43 17.37 120.98 17.31
C VAL A 43 18.74 121.06 18.03
N PHE A 44 18.92 121.55 19.27
CA PHE A 44 20.22 121.51 19.96
C PHE A 44 20.25 121.04 21.43
N GLN A 45 19.13 120.67 22.07
CA GLN A 45 19.13 120.14 23.46
C GLN A 45 18.77 118.65 23.65
N ARG A 46 18.26 117.94 22.63
CA ARG A 46 17.98 116.49 22.76
C ARG A 46 19.24 115.62 22.81
N LYS A 47 20.35 116.10 22.24
CA LYS A 47 21.64 115.42 22.34
C LYS A 47 22.21 115.50 23.76
N GLU A 48 22.09 116.64 24.44
CA GLU A 48 22.63 116.77 25.80
C GLU A 48 21.87 115.99 26.87
N VAL A 49 20.54 115.85 26.77
CA VAL A 49 19.75 115.03 27.71
C VAL A 49 19.94 113.53 27.44
N ALA A 50 19.99 113.10 26.17
CA ALA A 50 20.29 111.71 25.82
C ALA A 50 21.75 111.34 26.13
N ASP A 51 22.71 112.25 25.92
CA ASP A 51 24.10 112.08 26.34
C ASP A 51 24.17 112.04 27.88
N ALA A 52 23.38 112.85 28.60
CA ALA A 52 23.32 112.80 30.06
C ALA A 52 22.66 111.54 30.62
N GLU A 53 21.68 110.95 29.94
CA GLU A 53 21.11 109.64 30.29
C GLU A 53 22.14 108.52 30.10
N ASN A 54 22.89 108.55 28.99
CA ASN A 54 24.00 107.62 28.75
C ASN A 54 25.15 107.80 29.76
N ASP A 55 25.55 109.04 30.04
CA ASP A 55 26.54 109.38 31.06
C ASP A 55 26.06 108.94 32.45
N GLY A 56 24.77 109.09 32.75
CA GLY A 56 24.13 108.64 33.99
C GLY A 56 24.16 107.13 34.13
N HIS A 57 23.88 106.37 33.07
CA HIS A 57 24.04 104.91 33.07
C HIS A 57 25.50 104.46 33.27
N ASN A 58 26.46 105.27 32.82
CA ASN A 58 27.89 105.04 33.02
C ASN A 58 28.41 105.57 34.38
N ALA A 59 27.63 106.37 35.11
CA ALA A 59 27.93 106.87 36.45
C ALA A 59 27.89 105.79 37.54
N VAL A 60 27.39 104.60 37.18
CA VAL A 60 27.35 103.43 38.04
C VAL A 60 28.61 102.61 37.77
N TYR A 61 29.41 102.38 38.80
CA TYR A 61 30.65 101.60 38.70
C TYR A 61 30.82 100.73 39.94
N ARG A 62 31.81 99.84 39.91
CA ARG A 62 32.23 99.08 41.09
C ARG A 62 33.54 99.66 41.60
N ASP A 63 33.64 99.82 42.92
CA ASP A 63 34.91 100.18 43.56
C ASP A 63 35.86 98.97 43.63
N ALA A 64 37.05 99.19 44.19
CA ALA A 64 38.09 98.16 44.33
C ALA A 64 37.64 96.94 45.15
N ASP A 65 36.64 97.12 46.02
CA ASP A 65 36.07 96.08 46.87
C ASP A 65 34.86 95.39 46.21
N GLY A 66 34.56 95.74 44.94
CA GLY A 66 33.47 95.19 44.15
C GLY A 66 32.08 95.74 44.50
N SER A 67 31.99 96.71 45.41
CA SER A 67 30.73 97.33 45.84
C SER A 67 30.23 98.30 44.78
N LEU A 68 28.93 98.22 44.47
CA LEU A 68 28.32 99.12 43.49
C LEU A 68 28.27 100.53 44.06
N LYS A 69 28.84 101.49 43.33
CA LYS A 69 28.82 102.93 43.62
C LYS A 69 28.11 103.66 42.48
N VAL A 70 27.61 104.84 42.80
CA VAL A 70 26.98 105.74 41.84
C VAL A 70 27.42 107.15 42.15
N ASP A 71 27.99 107.83 41.16
CA ASP A 71 28.31 109.25 41.27
C ASP A 71 27.09 110.06 40.84
N LEU A 72 26.63 110.96 41.71
CA LEU A 72 25.48 111.83 41.45
C LEU A 72 25.95 113.27 41.25
N GLN A 73 25.33 113.98 40.32
CA GLN A 73 25.55 115.41 40.09
C GLN A 73 24.52 116.28 40.84
N SER A 74 24.65 117.60 40.75
CA SER A 74 23.67 118.52 41.33
C SER A 74 22.34 118.48 40.57
N ASN A 75 21.22 118.35 41.29
CA ASN A 75 19.86 118.38 40.72
C ASN A 75 19.39 119.77 40.27
N LEU A 76 20.24 120.80 40.33
CA LEU A 76 19.88 122.17 39.97
C LEU A 76 19.57 122.32 38.47
N SER A 77 20.24 121.59 37.59
CA SER A 77 20.04 121.64 36.12
C SER A 77 19.17 120.49 35.60
N ALA A 78 18.51 120.69 34.45
CA ALA A 78 17.74 119.63 33.78
C ALA A 78 18.64 118.45 33.37
N ARG A 79 19.87 118.73 32.91
CA ARG A 79 20.90 117.72 32.62
C ARG A 79 21.27 116.90 33.87
N GLY A 80 21.51 117.57 35.01
CA GLY A 80 21.85 116.90 36.27
C GLY A 80 20.73 116.03 36.83
N ARG A 81 19.46 116.44 36.66
CA ARG A 81 18.30 115.61 37.02
C ARG A 81 18.15 114.38 36.13
N ALA A 82 18.31 114.54 34.80
CA ALA A 82 18.26 113.42 33.86
C ALA A 82 19.43 112.43 34.10
N TYR A 83 20.65 112.94 34.30
CA TYR A 83 21.83 112.16 34.68
C TYR A 83 21.60 111.37 35.96
N ASN A 84 21.15 112.03 37.04
CA ASN A 84 20.89 111.36 38.31
C ASN A 84 19.76 110.33 38.19
N ALA A 85 18.67 110.62 37.49
CA ALA A 85 17.59 109.66 37.29
C ALA A 85 18.08 108.40 36.54
N ALA A 86 18.87 108.57 35.47
CA ALA A 86 19.47 107.46 34.72
C ALA A 86 20.53 106.69 35.53
N ALA A 87 21.31 107.39 36.37
CA ALA A 87 22.27 106.79 37.29
C ALA A 87 21.59 105.98 38.41
N GLN A 88 20.50 106.51 38.97
CA GLN A 88 19.66 105.82 39.96
C GLN A 88 19.00 104.57 39.37
N GLN A 89 18.46 104.66 38.15
CA GLN A 89 17.90 103.52 37.42
C GLN A 89 18.97 102.48 37.06
N GLY A 90 20.14 102.93 36.59
CA GLY A 90 21.27 102.06 36.30
C GLY A 90 21.78 101.32 37.54
N TYR A 91 21.81 102.02 38.69
CA TYR A 91 22.20 101.43 39.97
C TYR A 91 21.21 100.36 40.42
N ALA A 92 19.91 100.68 40.41
CA ALA A 92 18.85 99.74 40.76
C ALA A 92 18.82 98.53 39.81
N ALA A 93 19.03 98.71 38.51
CA ALA A 93 19.04 97.63 37.52
C ALA A 93 20.24 96.68 37.70
N ARG A 94 21.44 97.22 37.92
CA ARG A 94 22.63 96.40 38.19
C ARG A 94 22.52 95.69 39.54
N LEU A 95 22.02 96.37 40.57
CA LEU A 95 21.78 95.78 41.87
C LEU A 95 20.67 94.71 41.83
N ALA A 96 19.62 94.88 41.02
CA ALA A 96 18.63 93.82 40.76
C ALA A 96 19.29 92.59 40.15
N GLY A 97 20.21 92.78 39.20
CA GLY A 97 21.02 91.72 38.61
C GLY A 97 21.84 90.98 39.66
N ASP A 98 22.54 91.73 40.53
CA ASP A 98 23.34 91.16 41.62
C ASP A 98 22.48 90.38 42.63
N ILE A 99 21.32 90.92 43.00
CA ILE A 99 20.36 90.28 43.92
C ILE A 99 19.84 88.96 43.31
N ARG A 100 19.48 88.93 42.02
CA ARG A 100 19.03 87.69 41.36
C ARG A 100 20.15 86.69 41.19
N ALA A 101 21.35 87.14 40.82
CA ALA A 101 22.51 86.28 40.68
C ALA A 101 22.87 85.63 42.03
N ARG A 102 22.90 86.42 43.10
CA ARG A 102 23.14 85.90 44.44
C ARG A 102 21.99 85.06 44.97
N GLY A 103 20.73 85.44 44.70
CA GLY A 103 19.56 84.63 45.04
C GLY A 103 19.58 83.25 44.37
N THR A 104 19.96 83.20 43.10
CA THR A 104 20.16 81.93 42.38
C THR A 104 21.28 81.10 42.99
N ALA A 105 22.41 81.73 43.32
CA ALA A 105 23.53 81.05 43.99
C ALA A 105 23.10 80.51 45.36
N LEU A 106 22.46 81.32 46.20
CA LEU A 106 21.96 80.92 47.51
C LEU A 106 20.92 79.80 47.42
N ALA A 107 19.98 79.87 46.46
CA ALA A 107 19.01 78.81 46.22
C ALA A 107 19.71 77.48 45.86
N THR A 108 20.73 77.54 44.99
CA THR A 108 21.54 76.38 44.59
C THR A 108 22.35 75.82 45.76
N GLU A 109 23.03 76.70 46.51
CA GLU A 109 23.84 76.36 47.70
C GLU A 109 22.99 75.70 48.80
N SER A 110 21.71 76.09 48.91
CA SER A 110 20.79 75.58 49.93
C SER A 110 20.32 74.13 49.68
N LYS A 111 20.54 73.57 48.48
CA LYS A 111 20.25 72.17 48.13
C LYS A 111 18.83 71.69 48.56
N GLY A 112 17.82 72.53 48.36
CA GLY A 112 16.44 72.21 48.74
C GLY A 112 16.08 72.46 50.21
N ASN A 113 17.04 72.85 51.07
CA ASN A 113 16.73 73.16 52.46
C ASN A 113 16.25 74.62 52.62
N ILE A 114 14.95 74.79 52.87
CA ILE A 114 14.31 76.11 52.98
C ILE A 114 14.82 76.93 54.18
N ASP A 115 15.16 76.29 55.29
CA ASP A 115 15.66 76.98 56.49
C ASP A 115 17.06 77.54 56.27
N THR A 116 17.90 76.79 55.53
CA THR A 116 19.24 77.21 55.11
C THR A 116 19.15 78.38 54.13
N PHE A 117 18.21 78.33 53.19
CA PHE A 117 17.95 79.42 52.25
C PHE A 117 17.48 80.67 52.98
N ASN A 118 16.45 80.57 53.82
CA ASN A 118 15.88 81.70 54.56
C ASN A 118 16.93 82.41 55.44
N SER A 119 17.77 81.62 56.12
CA SER A 119 18.85 82.15 56.97
C SER A 119 19.91 82.89 56.13
N SER A 120 20.34 82.29 55.02
CA SER A 120 21.36 82.87 54.13
C SER A 120 20.84 84.08 53.36
N TRP A 121 19.58 84.05 52.92
CA TRP A 121 18.90 85.18 52.29
C TRP A 121 18.75 86.36 53.24
N LYS A 122 18.40 86.10 54.51
CA LYS A 122 18.34 87.13 55.54
C LYS A 122 19.71 87.79 55.75
N ALA A 123 20.78 87.02 55.88
CA ALA A 123 22.13 87.56 56.02
C ALA A 123 22.55 88.40 54.79
N PHE A 124 22.28 87.91 53.59
CA PHE A 124 22.54 88.64 52.34
C PHE A 124 21.73 89.94 52.24
N ARG A 125 20.45 89.90 52.61
CA ARG A 125 19.58 91.07 52.68
C ARG A 125 20.17 92.12 53.62
N ASP A 126 20.51 91.71 54.85
CA ASP A 126 21.00 92.61 55.90
C ASP A 126 22.35 93.24 55.47
N GLN A 127 23.26 92.45 54.87
CA GLN A 127 24.52 92.94 54.31
C GLN A 127 24.30 93.91 53.15
N THR A 128 23.42 93.58 52.22
CA THR A 128 23.13 94.43 51.04
C THR A 128 22.57 95.78 51.49
N LEU A 129 21.62 95.80 52.43
CA LEU A 129 21.04 97.05 52.96
C LEU A 129 22.05 97.92 53.71
N SER A 130 23.08 97.32 54.32
CA SER A 130 24.16 98.06 54.98
C SER A 130 25.10 98.77 54.00
N ALA A 131 25.35 98.15 52.84
CA ALA A 131 26.25 98.67 51.81
C ALA A 131 25.59 99.69 50.86
N VAL A 132 24.26 99.67 50.77
CA VAL A 132 23.48 100.55 49.88
C VAL A 132 23.31 101.97 50.49
N PRO A 133 23.49 103.05 49.69
CA PRO A 133 23.25 104.43 50.13
C PRO A 133 21.82 104.65 50.66
N ARG A 134 21.67 105.59 51.61
CA ARG A 134 20.40 105.78 52.36
C ARG A 134 19.21 106.04 51.44
N GLU A 135 19.45 106.71 50.32
CA GLU A 135 18.47 107.15 49.35
C GLU A 135 17.79 105.99 48.62
N PHE A 136 18.44 104.81 48.53
CA PHE A 136 17.93 103.64 47.81
C PHE A 136 17.39 102.53 48.71
N ARG A 137 17.60 102.60 50.03
CA ARG A 137 17.28 101.50 50.95
C ARG A 137 15.83 101.06 50.90
N GLY A 138 14.88 101.99 50.76
CA GLY A 138 13.45 101.66 50.65
C GLY A 138 13.13 100.81 49.42
N ALA A 139 13.59 101.24 48.24
CA ALA A 139 13.39 100.51 46.99
C ALA A 139 14.09 99.14 47.00
N VAL A 140 15.33 99.08 47.51
CA VAL A 140 16.10 97.83 47.61
C VAL A 140 15.47 96.86 48.61
N THR A 141 14.89 97.37 49.71
CA THR A 141 14.13 96.54 50.67
C THR A 141 12.96 95.86 49.98
N THR A 142 12.14 96.60 49.24
CA THR A 142 11.01 96.04 48.48
C THR A 142 11.46 94.99 47.46
N MET A 143 12.58 95.23 46.77
CA MET A 143 13.14 94.26 45.82
C MET A 143 13.58 92.96 46.51
N LEU A 144 14.32 93.05 47.62
CA LEU A 144 14.75 91.89 48.40
C LEU A 144 13.56 91.13 49.01
N ASP A 145 12.53 91.84 49.48
CA ASP A 145 11.31 91.25 50.03
C ASP A 145 10.42 90.60 48.95
N THR A 146 10.54 91.03 47.69
CA THR A 146 9.81 90.43 46.57
C THR A 146 10.53 89.20 46.01
N GLU A 147 11.85 89.26 45.86
CA GLU A 147 12.63 88.18 45.24
C GLU A 147 12.90 87.02 46.21
N GLY A 148 13.07 87.30 47.51
CA GLY A 148 13.37 86.27 48.52
C GLY A 148 12.37 85.12 48.56
N PRO A 149 11.06 85.38 48.75
CA PRO A 149 10.04 84.34 48.76
C PRO A 149 9.94 83.54 47.45
N ARG A 150 10.21 84.16 46.29
CA ARG A 150 10.20 83.47 44.98
C ARG A 150 11.30 82.42 44.89
N PHE A 151 12.52 82.77 45.30
CA PHE A 151 13.62 81.81 45.38
C PHE A 151 13.36 80.76 46.45
N GLY A 152 12.78 81.13 47.60
CA GLY A 152 12.37 80.19 48.65
C GLY A 152 11.36 79.14 48.15
N LEU A 153 10.35 79.54 47.38
CA LEU A 153 9.40 78.62 46.75
C LEU A 153 10.12 77.66 45.78
N GLY A 154 11.05 78.17 44.97
CA GLY A 154 11.86 77.36 44.07
C GLY A 154 12.71 76.31 44.79
N VAL A 155 13.31 76.67 45.94
CA VAL A 155 14.08 75.73 46.79
C VAL A 155 13.16 74.65 47.38
N SER A 156 11.97 75.02 47.84
CA SER A 156 10.98 74.07 48.37
C SER A 156 10.50 73.08 47.31
N GLU A 157 10.19 73.54 46.09
CA GLU A 157 9.79 72.66 44.98
C GLU A 157 10.93 71.73 44.53
N GLN A 158 12.18 72.21 44.57
CA GLN A 158 13.35 71.37 44.29
C GLN A 158 13.47 70.22 45.29
N LYS A 159 13.26 70.48 46.59
CA LYS A 159 13.25 69.44 47.64
C LYS A 159 12.09 68.47 47.45
N ARG A 160 10.87 68.97 47.24
CA ARG A 160 9.68 68.14 46.99
C ARG A 160 9.90 67.20 45.81
N THR A 161 10.44 67.72 44.70
CA THR A 161 10.73 66.91 43.50
C THR A 161 11.84 65.88 43.76
N SER A 162 12.87 66.24 44.52
CA SER A 162 13.94 65.30 44.90
C SER A 162 13.41 64.17 45.78
N ASP A 163 12.59 64.50 46.77
CA ASP A 163 12.01 63.55 47.72
C ASP A 163 11.04 62.60 47.03
N LEU A 164 10.21 63.11 46.10
CA LEU A 164 9.34 62.28 45.29
C LEU A 164 10.12 61.32 44.39
N LYS A 165 11.22 61.76 43.79
CA LYS A 165 12.11 60.88 43.01
C LYS A 165 12.80 59.83 43.87
N GLU A 166 13.24 60.19 45.07
CA GLU A 166 13.84 59.25 46.03
C GLU A 166 12.81 58.22 46.48
N PHE A 167 11.59 58.66 46.82
CA PHE A 167 10.50 57.78 47.23
C PHE A 167 10.06 56.83 46.10
N GLU A 168 9.87 57.35 44.88
CA GLU A 168 9.58 56.52 43.70
C GLU A 168 10.72 55.53 43.44
N GLY A 169 11.98 55.97 43.56
CA GLY A 169 13.16 55.12 43.42
C GLY A 169 13.23 54.00 44.46
N ASN A 170 12.87 54.29 45.71
CA ASN A 170 12.82 53.31 46.80
C ASN A 170 11.75 52.24 46.54
N ILE A 171 10.52 52.64 46.16
CA ILE A 171 9.46 51.68 45.83
C ILE A 171 9.87 50.81 44.63
N LYS A 172 10.43 51.40 43.57
CA LYS A 172 10.90 50.63 42.40
C LYS A 172 12.03 49.66 42.76
N SER A 173 12.92 50.03 43.67
CA SER A 173 14.00 49.16 44.15
C SER A 173 13.43 47.99 44.97
N GLU A 174 12.40 48.23 45.79
CA GLU A 174 11.72 47.18 46.55
C GLU A 174 10.93 46.23 45.63
N ILE A 175 10.26 46.77 44.61
CA ILE A 175 9.62 45.99 43.54
C ILE A 175 10.64 45.09 42.83
N GLN A 176 11.82 45.60 42.51
CA GLN A 176 12.88 44.81 41.85
C GLN A 176 13.36 43.67 42.75
N LEU A 177 13.58 43.94 44.04
CA LEU A 177 13.96 42.91 45.00
C LEU A 177 12.89 41.81 45.11
N LEU A 178 11.61 42.20 45.13
CA LEU A 178 10.50 41.24 45.14
C LEU A 178 10.42 40.44 43.84
N ASP A 179 10.68 41.02 42.66
CA ASP A 179 10.78 40.31 41.38
C ASP A 179 11.83 39.19 41.48
N ASP A 180 13.04 39.54 41.93
CA ASP A 180 14.16 38.61 42.01
C ASP A 180 13.88 37.46 43.01
N ASP A 181 13.32 37.79 44.18
CA ASP A 181 12.91 36.81 45.19
C ASP A 181 11.80 35.88 44.67
N MET A 182 10.78 36.45 44.02
CA MET A 182 9.67 35.68 43.47
C MET A 182 10.12 34.79 42.31
N ALA A 183 11.05 35.25 41.47
CA ALA A 183 11.69 34.42 40.44
C ALA A 183 12.46 33.25 41.05
N ALA A 184 13.17 33.45 42.17
CA ALA A 184 13.85 32.37 42.89
C ALA A 184 12.86 31.36 43.51
N LEU A 185 11.76 31.84 44.11
CA LEU A 185 10.69 30.99 44.63
C LEU A 185 9.99 30.19 43.52
N ALA A 186 9.74 30.83 42.38
CA ALA A 186 9.12 30.17 41.24
C ALA A 186 10.00 29.05 40.68
N ARG A 187 11.33 29.24 40.63
CA ARG A 187 12.27 28.17 40.26
C ARG A 187 12.29 27.02 41.27
N SER A 188 12.29 27.31 42.56
CA SER A 188 12.46 26.27 43.59
C SER A 188 11.17 25.51 43.92
N GLY A 189 10.05 26.21 44.07
CA GLY A 189 8.78 25.64 44.55
C GLY A 189 7.57 25.86 43.64
N GLY A 190 7.68 26.75 42.65
CA GLY A 190 6.60 27.10 41.74
C GLY A 190 5.69 28.23 42.25
N VAL A 191 4.91 28.80 41.33
CA VAL A 191 4.08 30.00 41.58
C VAL A 191 2.83 29.75 42.44
N SER A 192 2.50 28.49 42.73
CA SER A 192 1.33 28.13 43.54
C SER A 192 1.62 28.10 45.04
N THR A 193 2.89 28.22 45.44
CA THR A 193 3.33 28.16 46.85
C THR A 193 2.83 29.35 47.66
N ASP A 194 2.56 29.12 48.94
CA ASP A 194 2.09 30.19 49.85
C ASP A 194 3.13 31.31 49.99
N ALA A 195 4.42 30.96 50.03
CA ALA A 195 5.51 31.93 50.07
C ALA A 195 5.53 32.84 48.82
N TYR A 196 5.30 32.28 47.63
CA TYR A 196 5.20 33.07 46.40
C TYR A 196 3.99 34.00 46.43
N LYS A 197 2.81 33.49 46.81
CA LYS A 197 1.56 34.28 46.87
C LYS A 197 1.64 35.43 47.87
N GLN A 198 2.33 35.26 48.99
CA GLN A 198 2.55 36.33 49.96
C GLN A 198 3.37 37.47 49.36
N LYS A 199 4.49 37.17 48.69
CA LYS A 199 5.30 38.18 48.00
C LYS A 199 4.59 38.80 46.80
N GLN A 200 3.77 38.02 46.10
CA GLN A 200 2.90 38.53 45.04
C GLN A 200 1.94 39.60 45.57
N ALA A 201 1.28 39.37 46.70
CA ALA A 201 0.41 40.37 47.30
C ALA A 201 1.18 41.66 47.70
N GLN A 202 2.41 41.52 48.18
CA GLN A 202 3.29 42.66 48.48
C GLN A 202 3.65 43.45 47.21
N LEU A 203 4.02 42.74 46.14
CA LEU A 203 4.34 43.33 44.84
C LEU A 203 3.16 44.13 44.28
N HIS A 204 1.95 43.57 44.31
CA HIS A 204 0.73 44.27 43.89
C HIS A 204 0.49 45.52 44.73
N THR A 205 0.73 45.45 46.04
CA THR A 205 0.58 46.60 46.95
C THR A 205 1.51 47.75 46.56
N LEU A 206 2.79 47.47 46.29
CA LEU A 206 3.76 48.50 45.90
C LEU A 206 3.43 49.13 44.54
N TRP A 207 2.98 48.33 43.57
CA TRP A 207 2.52 48.84 42.28
C TRP A 207 1.26 49.68 42.39
N ASN A 208 0.32 49.31 43.28
CA ASN A 208 -0.85 50.14 43.58
C ASN A 208 -0.45 51.47 44.24
N GLN A 209 0.52 51.47 45.16
CA GLN A 209 1.05 52.71 45.75
C GLN A 209 1.66 53.64 44.70
N LEU A 210 2.30 53.10 43.66
CA LEU A 210 2.77 53.90 42.53
C LEU A 210 1.62 54.45 41.67
N ALA A 211 0.58 53.63 41.44
CA ALA A 211 -0.55 53.99 40.58
C ALA A 211 -1.55 54.97 41.22
N GLU A 212 -1.72 54.92 42.54
CA GLU A 212 -2.65 55.76 43.30
C GLU A 212 -2.11 57.17 43.54
N ASN A 213 -0.80 57.38 43.44
CA ASN A 213 -0.19 58.69 43.68
C ASN A 213 -0.18 59.54 42.39
N PRO A 214 -0.94 60.65 42.32
CA PRO A 214 -1.05 61.47 41.12
C PRO A 214 0.24 62.23 40.74
N ASP A 215 1.22 62.32 41.65
CA ASP A 215 2.52 62.93 41.35
C ASP A 215 3.46 61.98 40.57
N PHE A 216 3.15 60.68 40.48
CA PHE A 216 3.94 59.71 39.71
C PHE A 216 3.39 59.52 38.30
N VAL A 217 4.27 59.09 37.39
CA VAL A 217 3.94 58.91 35.96
C VAL A 217 3.26 57.55 35.69
N VAL A 218 3.18 56.66 36.68
CA VAL A 218 2.65 55.30 36.53
C VAL A 218 1.14 55.30 36.70
N GLY A 219 0.39 54.96 35.65
CA GLY A 219 -1.06 54.76 35.74
C GLY A 219 -1.47 53.33 36.10
N GLU A 220 -2.71 53.11 36.55
CA GLU A 220 -3.24 51.77 36.91
C GLU A 220 -3.04 50.71 35.82
N LYS A 221 -3.26 51.09 34.54
CA LYS A 221 -3.08 50.18 33.41
C LYS A 221 -1.61 49.80 33.20
N GLU A 222 -0.70 50.73 33.42
CA GLU A 222 0.74 50.50 33.29
C GLU A 222 1.23 49.58 34.42
N ALA A 223 0.79 49.83 35.66
CA ALA A 223 1.05 48.96 36.81
C ALA A 223 0.53 47.53 36.58
N GLY A 224 -0.71 47.38 36.09
CA GLY A 224 -1.27 46.06 35.77
C GLY A 224 -0.48 45.30 34.70
N ILE A 225 -0.02 45.97 33.65
CA ILE A 225 0.83 45.35 32.61
C ILE A 225 2.19 44.95 33.18
N ALA A 226 2.79 45.78 34.04
CA ALA A 226 4.07 45.49 34.67
C ALA A 226 3.99 44.23 35.56
N ILE A 227 2.97 44.16 36.41
CA ILE A 227 2.67 42.99 37.24
C ILE A 227 2.50 41.74 36.38
N GLN A 228 1.64 41.81 35.35
CA GLN A 228 1.35 40.66 34.49
C GLN A 228 2.62 40.13 33.79
N ARG A 229 3.51 41.03 33.37
CA ARG A 229 4.80 40.65 32.77
C ARG A 229 5.73 39.97 33.77
N MET A 230 5.86 40.54 34.98
CA MET A 230 6.67 39.96 36.07
C MET A 230 6.20 38.55 36.41
N GLU A 231 4.90 38.37 36.64
CA GLU A 231 4.32 37.06 36.94
C GLU A 231 4.44 36.05 35.80
N SER A 232 4.36 36.51 34.55
CA SER A 232 4.58 35.64 33.38
C SER A 232 6.04 35.17 33.28
N ARG A 233 7.01 36.00 33.68
CA ARG A 233 8.42 35.59 33.80
C ARG A 233 8.59 34.54 34.90
N HIS A 234 8.00 34.77 36.07
CA HIS A 234 8.03 33.80 37.18
C HIS A 234 7.39 32.46 36.82
N LEU A 235 6.24 32.49 36.14
CA LEU A 235 5.60 31.26 35.66
C LEU A 235 6.52 30.51 34.69
N SER A 236 7.19 31.22 33.80
CA SER A 236 8.15 30.63 32.85
C SER A 236 9.37 30.01 33.56
N GLU A 237 9.86 30.64 34.62
CA GLU A 237 10.91 30.09 35.50
C GLU A 237 10.44 28.80 36.22
N SER A 238 9.18 28.76 36.68
CA SER A 238 8.56 27.55 37.22
C SER A 238 8.38 26.44 36.16
N MET A 239 8.13 26.82 34.91
CA MET A 239 8.05 25.86 33.79
C MET A 239 9.41 25.24 33.47
N LEU A 240 10.52 25.99 33.55
CA LEU A 240 11.86 25.42 33.43
C LEU A 240 12.13 24.35 34.50
N SER A 241 11.65 24.58 35.72
CA SER A 241 11.78 23.61 36.81
C SER A 241 10.86 22.41 36.62
N SER A 242 9.74 22.59 35.90
CA SER A 242 8.87 21.49 35.47
C SER A 242 9.52 20.65 34.36
N VAL A 243 10.31 21.27 33.48
CA VAL A 243 11.16 20.57 32.51
C VAL A 243 12.15 19.66 33.25
N ASP A 244 12.85 20.17 34.27
CA ASP A 244 13.79 19.35 35.06
C ASP A 244 13.09 18.16 35.73
N ARG A 245 11.91 18.38 36.31
CA ARG A 245 11.12 17.29 36.92
C ARG A 245 10.67 16.26 35.90
N ALA A 246 10.21 16.70 34.73
CA ALA A 246 9.81 15.81 33.64
C ALA A 246 10.99 14.99 33.10
N LEU A 247 12.19 15.59 33.04
CA LEU A 247 13.43 14.89 32.69
C LEU A 247 13.84 13.88 33.77
N GLY A 248 13.71 14.23 35.06
CA GLY A 248 14.00 13.34 36.19
C GLY A 248 13.17 12.07 36.25
N THR A 249 11.96 12.06 35.67
CA THR A 249 11.09 10.88 35.56
C THR A 249 11.14 10.20 34.18
N GLY A 250 12.07 10.60 33.30
CA GLY A 250 12.30 9.99 31.99
C GLY A 250 11.40 10.50 30.85
N GLY A 251 10.55 11.49 31.10
CA GLY A 251 9.57 12.02 30.15
C GLY A 251 10.13 13.10 29.20
N ILE A 252 11.05 12.76 28.29
CA ILE A 252 11.59 13.72 27.29
C ILE A 252 10.46 14.34 26.44
N ALA A 253 9.45 13.55 26.08
CA ALA A 253 8.30 14.04 25.33
C ALA A 253 7.51 15.10 26.13
N GLU A 254 7.37 14.89 27.44
CA GLU A 254 6.66 15.82 28.33
C GLU A 254 7.47 17.12 28.54
N ALA A 255 8.79 17.00 28.70
CA ALA A 255 9.69 18.15 28.74
C ALA A 255 9.61 19.01 27.46
N ARG A 256 9.50 18.37 26.28
CA ARG A 256 9.31 19.07 25.00
C ARG A 256 7.96 19.78 24.89
N LYS A 257 6.89 19.20 25.42
CA LYS A 257 5.57 19.88 25.47
C LYS A 257 5.64 21.15 26.31
N ILE A 258 6.30 21.09 27.46
CA ILE A 258 6.48 22.26 28.33
C ILE A 258 7.31 23.34 27.60
N GLN A 259 8.43 22.97 26.97
CA GLN A 259 9.23 23.89 26.14
C GLN A 259 8.40 24.54 25.02
N GLN A 260 7.55 23.78 24.34
CA GLN A 260 6.68 24.30 23.29
C GLN A 260 5.62 25.26 23.86
N SER A 261 5.04 24.95 25.02
CA SER A 261 4.03 25.81 25.65
C SER A 261 4.57 27.20 26.02
N ILE A 262 5.86 27.32 26.37
CA ILE A 262 6.53 28.63 26.57
C ILE A 262 6.48 29.48 25.28
N LEU A 263 6.60 28.86 24.11
CA LEU A 263 6.54 29.55 22.83
C LEU A 263 5.11 29.94 22.43
N THR A 264 4.11 29.14 22.78
CA THR A 264 2.76 29.23 22.20
C THR A 264 1.67 29.72 23.14
N ASP A 265 1.82 29.61 24.45
CA ASP A 265 0.75 29.98 25.38
C ASP A 265 0.56 31.50 25.41
N GLU A 266 -0.57 31.98 24.88
CA GLU A 266 -0.93 33.40 24.81
C GLU A 266 -1.21 34.02 26.19
N LYS A 267 -1.46 33.19 27.22
CA LYS A 267 -1.64 33.67 28.60
C LYS A 267 -0.35 34.16 29.23
N LEU A 268 0.80 33.74 28.71
CA LEU A 268 2.11 34.24 29.10
C LEU A 268 2.34 35.60 28.45
N ALA A 269 2.31 36.68 29.24
CA ALA A 269 2.57 38.04 28.77
C ALA A 269 4.07 38.32 28.53
N LEU A 270 4.75 37.39 27.84
CA LEU A 270 6.16 37.51 27.48
C LEU A 270 6.34 38.18 26.12
N THR A 271 7.43 38.94 25.99
CA THR A 271 7.92 39.42 24.69
C THR A 271 8.43 38.26 23.82
N PRO A 272 8.49 38.42 22.48
CA PRO A 272 9.08 37.41 21.60
C PRO A 272 10.55 37.09 21.89
N ALA A 273 11.29 38.01 22.49
CA ALA A 273 12.67 37.77 22.93
C ALA A 273 12.70 36.85 24.16
N GLU A 274 11.89 37.16 25.19
CA GLU A 274 11.77 36.36 26.41
C GLU A 274 11.27 34.93 26.11
N ARG A 275 10.28 34.77 25.22
CA ARG A 275 9.79 33.44 24.81
C ARG A 275 10.91 32.58 24.23
N ARG A 276 11.74 33.15 23.35
CA ARG A 276 12.89 32.44 22.77
C ARG A 276 13.96 32.14 23.80
N GLN A 277 14.20 33.05 24.75
CA GLN A 277 15.16 32.85 25.83
C GLN A 277 14.74 31.67 26.71
N TYR A 278 13.53 31.68 27.28
CA TYR A 278 13.05 30.60 28.15
C TYR A 278 12.91 29.27 27.41
N ALA A 279 12.41 29.27 26.17
CA ALA A 279 12.35 28.05 25.36
C ALA A 279 13.74 27.52 25.00
N GLY A 280 14.72 28.41 24.78
CA GLY A 280 16.12 28.06 24.56
C GLY A 280 16.75 27.40 25.78
N LEU A 281 16.55 27.96 26.97
CA LEU A 281 17.01 27.38 28.24
C LEU A 281 16.38 26.01 28.50
N ALA A 282 15.09 25.84 28.20
CA ALA A 282 14.42 24.54 28.29
C ALA A 282 15.04 23.52 27.33
N ASN A 283 15.32 23.92 26.09
CA ASN A 283 15.95 23.07 25.10
C ASN A 283 17.39 22.68 25.47
N GLU A 284 18.16 23.61 26.06
CA GLU A 284 19.50 23.33 26.56
C GLU A 284 19.48 22.26 27.66
N ARG A 285 18.57 22.36 28.62
CA ARG A 285 18.36 21.35 29.68
C ARG A 285 18.00 19.98 29.12
N ILE A 286 17.09 19.94 28.15
CA ILE A 286 16.69 18.69 27.46
C ILE A 286 17.89 18.06 26.74
N ASN A 287 18.64 18.86 25.98
CA ASN A 287 19.80 18.35 25.23
C ASN A 287 20.94 17.92 26.13
N GLY A 288 21.19 18.64 27.24
CA GLY A 288 22.16 18.25 28.25
C GLY A 288 21.82 16.90 28.90
N PHE A 289 20.55 16.68 29.24
CA PHE A 289 20.06 15.39 29.76
C PHE A 289 20.22 14.25 28.74
N VAL A 290 19.88 14.48 27.48
CA VAL A 290 20.06 13.49 26.40
C VAL A 290 21.55 13.17 26.19
N ALA A 291 22.42 14.18 26.21
CA ALA A 291 23.86 14.00 26.07
C ALA A 291 24.46 13.22 27.26
N GLN A 292 24.03 13.51 28.48
CA GLN A 292 24.45 12.78 29.69
C GLN A 292 24.01 11.32 29.66
N ASN A 293 22.75 11.04 29.27
CA ASN A 293 22.25 9.67 29.13
C ASN A 293 23.03 8.89 28.05
N LYS A 294 23.36 9.54 26.93
CA LYS A 294 24.19 8.95 25.88
C LYS A 294 25.63 8.67 26.35
N ALA A 295 26.22 9.56 27.16
CA ALA A 295 27.55 9.36 27.73
C ALA A 295 27.57 8.20 28.75
N ASN A 296 26.53 8.09 29.59
CA ASN A 296 26.39 7.02 30.58
C ASN A 296 26.22 5.63 29.94
N LEU A 297 25.78 5.55 28.68
CA LEU A 297 25.54 4.29 27.97
C LEU A 297 26.81 3.70 27.34
N LYS A 298 27.87 4.50 27.20
CA LYS A 298 29.09 4.09 26.49
C LYS A 298 29.79 2.86 27.10
N PRO A 299 29.92 2.70 28.43
CA PRO A 299 30.48 1.49 29.02
C PRO A 299 29.66 0.23 28.68
N THR A 300 28.33 0.33 28.67
CA THR A 300 27.43 -0.77 28.30
C THR A 300 27.54 -1.11 26.81
N GLN A 301 27.70 -0.11 25.93
CA GLN A 301 27.96 -0.33 24.50
C GLN A 301 29.32 -1.03 24.25
N ASP A 302 30.36 -0.63 24.99
CA ASP A 302 31.68 -1.27 24.87
C ASP A 302 31.66 -2.71 25.42
N ARG A 303 30.87 -2.98 26.48
CA ARG A 303 30.57 -4.34 26.97
C ARG A 303 29.82 -5.17 25.92
N SER A 304 28.81 -4.59 25.27
CA SER A 304 28.05 -5.24 24.18
C SER A 304 28.97 -5.69 23.05
N LYS A 305 29.88 -4.84 22.57
CA LYS A 305 30.88 -5.21 21.55
C LYS A 305 31.78 -6.37 21.97
N THR A 306 32.18 -6.40 23.24
CA THR A 306 32.99 -7.49 23.80
C THR A 306 32.22 -8.82 23.79
N ILE A 307 30.94 -8.77 24.16
CA ILE A 307 30.04 -9.95 24.11
C ILE A 307 29.86 -10.41 22.65
N GLN A 308 29.58 -9.51 21.71
CA GLN A 308 29.46 -9.84 20.29
C GLN A 308 30.71 -10.55 19.74
N LYS A 309 31.92 -10.11 20.15
CA LYS A 309 33.17 -10.77 19.76
C LYS A 309 33.24 -12.22 20.29
N ARG A 310 32.91 -12.45 21.57
CA ARG A 310 32.88 -13.80 22.16
C ARG A 310 31.84 -14.72 21.50
N LEU A 311 30.68 -14.16 21.16
CA LEU A 311 29.63 -14.89 20.44
C LEU A 311 30.13 -15.35 19.06
N LYS A 312 30.86 -14.50 18.31
CA LYS A 312 31.48 -14.91 17.04
C LYS A 312 32.47 -16.08 17.19
N GLU A 313 33.11 -16.20 18.34
CA GLU A 313 34.03 -17.29 18.68
C GLU A 313 33.30 -18.55 19.21
N GLY A 314 31.97 -18.50 19.36
CA GLY A 314 31.14 -19.61 19.85
C GLY A 314 31.15 -19.78 21.38
N VAL A 315 31.61 -18.76 22.12
CA VAL A 315 31.79 -18.82 23.58
C VAL A 315 30.70 -18.01 24.29
N GLY A 316 30.04 -18.62 25.28
CA GLY A 316 29.10 -17.93 26.19
C GLY A 316 27.69 -17.70 25.64
N LEU A 317 27.18 -18.61 24.81
CA LEU A 317 25.88 -18.51 24.12
C LEU A 317 24.67 -18.43 25.07
N ASP A 318 24.80 -19.01 26.26
CA ASP A 318 23.75 -19.08 27.29
C ASP A 318 24.08 -18.26 28.53
N ASN A 319 24.95 -17.25 28.39
CA ASN A 319 25.32 -16.38 29.51
C ASN A 319 24.28 -15.27 29.72
N ASP A 320 23.81 -15.11 30.96
CA ASP A 320 22.89 -14.06 31.42
C ASP A 320 23.38 -12.64 31.10
N ASP A 321 24.68 -12.45 30.91
CA ASP A 321 25.31 -11.19 30.51
C ASP A 321 24.73 -10.59 29.22
N VAL A 322 24.24 -11.43 28.29
CA VAL A 322 23.66 -10.97 27.01
C VAL A 322 22.33 -10.25 27.25
N ASP A 323 21.42 -10.89 27.98
CA ASP A 323 20.09 -10.35 28.27
C ASP A 323 20.18 -9.15 29.22
N LEU A 324 21.07 -9.20 30.21
CA LEU A 324 21.34 -8.08 31.11
C LEU A 324 21.90 -6.86 30.37
N THR A 325 22.86 -7.06 29.45
CA THR A 325 23.44 -5.97 28.66
C THR A 325 22.46 -5.40 27.66
N ALA A 326 21.68 -6.24 26.97
CA ALA A 326 20.64 -5.77 26.07
C ALA A 326 19.55 -4.99 26.82
N ALA A 327 19.14 -5.44 28.02
CA ALA A 327 18.19 -4.73 28.86
C ALA A 327 18.74 -3.39 29.39
N GLU A 328 20.03 -3.30 29.71
CA GLU A 328 20.69 -2.03 30.07
C GLU A 328 20.80 -1.07 28.88
N LEU A 329 21.11 -1.57 27.67
CA LEU A 329 21.12 -0.77 26.44
C LEU A 329 19.72 -0.23 26.11
N ALA A 330 18.71 -1.08 26.17
CA ALA A 330 17.32 -0.70 25.93
C ALA A 330 16.83 0.35 26.95
N ARG A 331 17.11 0.15 28.25
CA ARG A 331 16.79 1.14 29.31
C ARG A 331 17.55 2.46 29.14
N GLY A 332 18.75 2.43 28.58
CA GLY A 332 19.54 3.62 28.25
C GLY A 332 19.16 4.30 26.93
N GLY A 333 18.19 3.76 26.18
CA GLY A 333 17.70 4.33 24.93
C GLY A 333 18.41 3.85 23.65
N ASP A 334 19.31 2.86 23.73
CA ASP A 334 19.97 2.22 22.59
C ASP A 334 19.31 0.88 22.26
N MET A 335 18.06 0.96 21.79
CA MET A 335 17.31 -0.23 21.37
C MET A 335 17.98 -0.95 20.20
N ALA A 336 18.63 -0.20 19.29
CA ALA A 336 19.35 -0.77 18.17
C ALA A 336 20.53 -1.63 18.64
N GLY A 337 21.36 -1.13 19.56
CA GLY A 337 22.47 -1.89 20.14
C GLY A 337 22.02 -3.10 20.97
N ALA A 338 20.85 -3.02 21.63
CA ALA A 338 20.25 -4.17 22.32
C ALA A 338 19.83 -5.26 21.33
N MET A 339 19.21 -4.88 20.22
CA MET A 339 18.78 -5.80 19.17
C MET A 339 19.97 -6.45 18.44
N GLU A 340 21.03 -5.69 18.15
CA GLU A 340 22.29 -6.17 17.57
C GLU A 340 22.95 -7.26 18.43
N LEU A 341 22.84 -7.13 19.76
CA LEU A 341 23.39 -8.11 20.68
C LEU A 341 22.59 -9.43 20.66
N TYR A 342 21.26 -9.34 20.54
CA TYR A 342 20.41 -10.51 20.37
C TYR A 342 20.60 -11.20 19.01
N SER A 343 20.78 -10.43 17.93
CA SER A 343 21.06 -10.98 16.61
C SER A 343 22.41 -11.71 16.59
N SER A 344 23.44 -11.13 17.22
CA SER A 344 24.77 -11.75 17.35
C SER A 344 24.70 -13.09 18.09
N ARG A 345 23.85 -13.21 19.13
CA ARG A 345 23.66 -14.48 19.86
C ARG A 345 22.93 -15.51 19.01
N ALA A 346 21.91 -15.10 18.28
CA ALA A 346 21.17 -15.98 17.37
C ALA A 346 22.10 -16.55 16.29
N MET A 347 22.88 -15.70 15.60
CA MET A 347 23.85 -16.13 14.59
C MET A 347 24.86 -17.13 15.15
N ALA A 348 25.37 -16.89 16.35
CA ALA A 348 26.35 -17.77 16.97
C ALA A 348 25.76 -19.14 17.35
N ARG A 349 24.49 -19.21 17.76
CA ARG A 349 23.77 -20.48 17.98
C ARG A 349 23.54 -21.23 16.67
N THR A 350 23.20 -20.52 15.59
CA THR A 350 23.03 -21.12 14.25
C THR A 350 24.34 -21.67 13.70
N LEU A 351 25.45 -20.96 13.89
CA LEU A 351 26.78 -21.47 13.50
C LEU A 351 27.21 -22.67 14.35
N GLN A 352 26.85 -22.69 15.63
CA GLN A 352 27.11 -23.84 16.50
C GLN A 352 26.27 -25.05 16.08
N SER A 353 24.97 -24.87 15.79
CA SER A 353 24.12 -25.96 15.32
C SER A 353 24.59 -26.50 13.97
N PHE A 354 24.98 -25.63 13.03
CA PHE A 354 25.57 -26.03 11.75
C PHE A 354 26.85 -26.86 11.91
N LYS A 355 27.76 -26.45 12.81
CA LYS A 355 28.99 -27.20 13.12
C LYS A 355 28.73 -28.57 13.77
N LEU A 356 27.57 -28.76 14.38
CA LEU A 356 27.17 -30.00 15.05
C LEU A 356 26.33 -30.93 14.14
N SER A 357 25.84 -30.44 12.99
CA SER A 357 25.07 -31.21 12.00
C SER A 357 25.94 -32.17 11.17
N GLY A 358 25.35 -33.26 10.65
CA GLY A 358 26.01 -34.16 9.69
C GLY A 358 26.10 -33.60 8.27
N ASN A 359 26.99 -34.15 7.43
CA ASN A 359 27.27 -33.64 6.07
C ASN A 359 26.02 -33.48 5.19
N GLU A 360 25.10 -34.45 5.18
CA GLU A 360 23.86 -34.36 4.38
C GLU A 360 22.96 -33.19 4.81
N GLN A 361 22.87 -32.92 6.12
CA GLN A 361 22.11 -31.80 6.65
C GLN A 361 22.80 -30.45 6.35
N GLN A 362 24.13 -30.41 6.39
CA GLN A 362 24.91 -29.23 6.00
C GLN A 362 24.73 -28.90 4.52
N VAL A 363 24.69 -29.91 3.65
CA VAL A 363 24.44 -29.77 2.20
C VAL A 363 23.01 -29.30 1.94
N ALA A 364 21.99 -29.90 2.54
CA ALA A 364 20.60 -29.48 2.38
C ALA A 364 20.35 -28.03 2.84
N MET A 365 21.01 -27.63 3.94
CA MET A 365 21.00 -26.25 4.41
C MET A 365 21.68 -25.31 3.39
N ALA A 366 22.83 -25.71 2.83
CA ALA A 366 23.57 -24.95 1.82
C ALA A 366 22.78 -24.79 0.51
N GLU A 367 22.17 -25.86 0.02
CA GLU A 367 21.32 -25.87 -1.18
C GLU A 367 20.13 -24.93 -1.04
N THR A 368 19.45 -24.96 0.12
CA THR A 368 18.32 -24.08 0.40
C THR A 368 18.75 -22.60 0.44
N ALA A 369 19.88 -22.28 1.08
CA ALA A 369 20.40 -20.93 1.14
C ALA A 369 20.87 -20.40 -0.22
N ILE A 370 21.52 -21.26 -1.03
CA ILE A 370 22.02 -20.90 -2.36
C ILE A 370 20.87 -20.74 -3.35
N GLY A 371 19.88 -21.62 -3.32
CA GLY A 371 18.65 -21.50 -4.12
C GLY A 371 17.93 -20.19 -3.85
N ASN A 372 17.84 -19.77 -2.58
CA ASN A 372 17.26 -18.47 -2.21
C ASN A 372 18.12 -17.28 -2.69
N ALA A 373 19.44 -17.39 -2.69
CA ALA A 373 20.36 -16.32 -3.12
C ALA A 373 20.47 -16.14 -4.64
N ASN A 374 20.30 -17.23 -5.41
CA ASN A 374 20.40 -17.26 -6.87
C ASN A 374 19.06 -16.98 -7.57
N ARG A 375 17.95 -16.96 -6.83
CA ARG A 375 16.72 -16.32 -7.29
C ARG A 375 17.06 -14.87 -7.66
N PRO A 376 16.53 -14.33 -8.77
CA PRO A 376 16.65 -12.91 -9.00
C PRO A 376 16.16 -12.21 -7.73
N SER A 377 17.00 -11.33 -7.16
CA SER A 377 16.55 -10.43 -6.10
C SER A 377 15.22 -9.84 -6.56
N PRO A 378 14.16 -9.79 -5.71
CA PRO A 378 12.97 -9.03 -6.04
C PRO A 378 13.47 -7.68 -6.52
N GLY A 379 13.33 -7.42 -7.82
CA GLY A 379 14.05 -6.35 -8.46
C GLY A 379 13.82 -5.09 -7.64
N ARG A 380 14.90 -4.37 -7.29
CA ARG A 380 14.78 -3.03 -6.69
C ARG A 380 13.76 -2.26 -7.52
N SER A 381 12.59 -2.03 -6.92
CA SER A 381 11.40 -1.39 -7.48
C SER A 381 10.57 -2.20 -8.49
N ARG A 382 9.78 -3.16 -7.99
CA ARG A 382 8.34 -2.91 -7.98
C ARG A 382 7.87 -2.95 -6.53
N PRO A 383 7.40 -1.83 -5.93
CA PRO A 383 6.63 -1.98 -4.70
C PRO A 383 5.52 -2.98 -5.02
N VAL A 384 5.21 -3.91 -4.11
CA VAL A 384 3.85 -4.47 -4.12
C VAL A 384 2.96 -3.25 -4.17
N SER A 385 2.25 -3.05 -5.29
CA SER A 385 1.35 -1.91 -5.44
C SER A 385 0.15 -2.22 -4.56
N VAL A 386 0.32 -2.03 -3.26
CA VAL A 386 -0.75 -2.07 -2.30
C VAL A 386 -1.62 -0.87 -2.62
N ALA A 387 -2.91 -1.10 -2.87
CA ALA A 387 -3.86 -0.02 -3.10
C ALA A 387 -3.72 1.02 -1.97
N PRO A 388 -3.75 2.34 -2.23
CA PRO A 388 -3.52 3.36 -1.21
C PRO A 388 -4.38 3.19 0.04
N GLN A 389 -5.60 2.70 -0.14
CA GLN A 389 -6.55 2.37 0.93
C GLN A 389 -6.04 1.24 1.84
N LEU A 390 -5.51 0.15 1.25
CA LEU A 390 -4.95 -0.98 2.00
C LEU A 390 -3.66 -0.57 2.72
N SER A 391 -2.79 0.23 2.07
CA SER A 391 -1.59 0.80 2.70
C SER A 391 -1.95 1.66 3.93
N GLY A 392 -2.99 2.50 3.81
CA GLY A 392 -3.51 3.29 4.92
C GLY A 392 -4.05 2.42 6.06
N ARG A 393 -4.78 1.34 5.76
CA ARG A 393 -5.28 0.39 6.77
C ARG A 393 -4.16 -0.38 7.47
N MET A 394 -3.11 -0.79 6.75
CA MET A 394 -1.95 -1.46 7.35
C MET A 394 -1.21 -0.54 8.34
N GLN A 395 -1.00 0.73 7.98
CA GLN A 395 -0.39 1.71 8.89
C GLN A 395 -1.27 2.01 10.11
N GLN A 396 -2.59 2.08 9.91
CA GLN A 396 -3.53 2.26 11.02
C GLN A 396 -3.51 1.06 11.97
N ALA A 397 -3.45 -0.17 11.45
CA ALA A 397 -3.36 -1.38 12.25
C ALA A 397 -2.02 -1.50 13.01
N MET A 398 -0.89 -1.16 12.37
CA MET A 398 0.42 -1.12 13.05
C MET A 398 0.38 -0.18 14.25
N LYS A 399 -0.08 1.06 14.04
CA LYS A 399 -0.22 2.06 15.12
C LYS A 399 -1.16 1.58 16.22
N HIS A 400 -2.27 0.95 15.85
CA HIS A 400 -3.27 0.43 16.79
C HIS A 400 -2.69 -0.64 17.72
N TYR A 401 -1.90 -1.57 17.18
CA TYR A 401 -1.25 -2.63 17.96
C TYR A 401 -0.06 -2.12 18.77
N ILE A 402 0.78 -1.27 18.20
CA ILE A 402 1.91 -0.66 18.91
C ILE A 402 1.42 0.18 20.09
N ALA A 403 0.33 0.92 19.94
CA ALA A 403 -0.28 1.69 21.04
C ALA A 403 -0.77 0.82 22.21
N ARG A 404 -0.98 -0.49 21.98
CA ARG A 404 -1.37 -1.48 22.99
C ARG A 404 -0.19 -2.28 23.55
N GLY A 405 1.04 -1.90 23.22
CA GLY A 405 2.26 -2.54 23.72
C GLY A 405 2.68 -3.78 22.94
N ILE A 406 2.07 -4.06 21.78
CA ILE A 406 2.49 -5.14 20.89
C ILE A 406 3.78 -4.74 20.18
N SER A 407 4.75 -5.65 20.08
CA SER A 407 6.01 -5.37 19.39
C SER A 407 5.77 -5.12 17.90
N PRO A 408 6.57 -4.27 17.24
CA PRO A 408 6.41 -4.03 15.79
C PRO A 408 6.53 -5.31 14.95
N VAL A 409 7.36 -6.26 15.37
CA VAL A 409 7.51 -7.57 14.70
C VAL A 409 6.24 -8.42 14.83
N MET A 410 5.65 -8.48 16.03
CA MET A 410 4.38 -9.17 16.25
C MET A 410 3.24 -8.50 15.47
N ALA A 411 3.15 -7.17 15.52
CA ALA A 411 2.12 -6.41 14.80
C ALA A 411 2.20 -6.65 13.28
N ALA A 412 3.41 -6.69 12.73
CA ALA A 412 3.65 -7.00 11.32
C ALA A 412 3.17 -8.42 10.95
N GLY A 413 3.50 -9.44 11.76
CA GLY A 413 3.05 -10.81 11.54
C GLY A 413 1.53 -10.98 11.62
N ILE A 414 0.88 -10.27 12.55
CA ILE A 414 -0.59 -10.21 12.67
C ILE A 414 -1.21 -9.62 11.40
N ILE A 415 -0.73 -8.44 10.98
CA ILE A 415 -1.29 -7.73 9.82
C ILE A 415 -1.08 -8.50 8.52
N GLY A 416 0.09 -9.12 8.32
CA GLY A 416 0.35 -9.91 7.11
C GLY A 416 -0.66 -11.04 6.91
N ASN A 417 -1.08 -11.70 8.00
CA ASN A 417 -2.12 -12.73 7.97
C ASN A 417 -3.50 -12.13 7.68
N LEU A 418 -3.90 -11.07 8.38
CA LEU A 418 -5.21 -10.44 8.17
C LEU A 418 -5.38 -9.83 6.76
N VAL A 419 -4.28 -9.38 6.12
CA VAL A 419 -4.32 -8.95 4.71
C VAL A 419 -4.63 -10.13 3.79
N GLN A 420 -4.09 -11.31 4.05
CA GLN A 420 -4.41 -12.52 3.27
C GLN A 420 -5.86 -12.96 3.46
N GLU A 421 -6.41 -12.84 4.67
CA GLU A 421 -7.78 -13.28 4.97
C GLU A 421 -8.84 -12.37 4.34
N SER A 422 -8.63 -11.05 4.37
CA SER A 422 -9.71 -10.10 4.04
C SER A 422 -9.25 -8.86 3.29
N SER A 423 -7.96 -8.72 2.99
CA SER A 423 -7.36 -7.44 2.57
C SER A 423 -7.69 -6.30 3.56
N LEU A 424 -7.72 -6.62 4.86
CA LEU A 424 -8.14 -5.74 5.94
C LEU A 424 -9.54 -5.11 5.75
N ASN A 425 -10.46 -5.81 5.06
CA ASN A 425 -11.83 -5.36 4.87
C ASN A 425 -12.72 -5.85 6.03
N THR A 426 -13.24 -4.91 6.82
CA THR A 426 -14.09 -5.20 7.98
C THR A 426 -15.47 -5.75 7.59
N SER A 427 -15.88 -5.54 6.34
CA SER A 427 -17.15 -6.03 5.79
C SER A 427 -16.95 -7.25 4.87
N ALA A 428 -15.78 -7.89 4.90
CA ALA A 428 -15.56 -9.13 4.15
C ALA A 428 -16.55 -10.20 4.62
N LEU A 429 -17.18 -10.88 3.66
CA LEU A 429 -18.21 -11.90 3.89
C LEU A 429 -18.02 -13.03 2.87
N ASN A 430 -17.75 -14.24 3.34
CA ASN A 430 -17.73 -15.46 2.53
C ASN A 430 -18.89 -16.37 2.96
N PRO A 431 -19.99 -16.41 2.18
CA PRO A 431 -21.18 -17.17 2.55
C PRO A 431 -20.92 -18.69 2.60
N GLY A 432 -21.32 -19.34 3.70
CA GLY A 432 -21.24 -20.80 3.87
C GLY A 432 -19.83 -21.41 3.91
N ASP A 433 -18.79 -20.59 4.11
CA ASP A 433 -17.38 -21.00 4.12
C ASP A 433 -16.97 -21.78 5.39
N GLY A 434 -17.69 -21.59 6.50
CA GLY A 434 -17.48 -22.34 7.72
C GLY A 434 -17.77 -23.83 7.55
N SER A 435 -16.99 -24.69 8.21
CA SER A 435 -17.21 -26.16 8.23
C SER A 435 -18.59 -26.59 8.76
N ASP A 436 -19.30 -25.69 9.44
CA ASP A 436 -20.69 -25.83 9.91
C ASP A 436 -21.73 -25.17 8.98
N GLY A 437 -21.31 -24.69 7.80
CA GLY A 437 -22.12 -23.96 6.83
C GLY A 437 -22.39 -22.50 7.17
N SER A 438 -21.70 -21.93 8.18
CA SER A 438 -21.84 -20.52 8.55
C SER A 438 -20.97 -19.60 7.68
N ASP A 439 -21.33 -18.32 7.63
CA ASP A 439 -20.55 -17.32 6.88
C ASP A 439 -19.28 -16.91 7.66
N SER A 440 -18.17 -16.76 6.94
CA SER A 440 -16.94 -16.15 7.47
C SER A 440 -17.01 -14.62 7.31
N ILE A 441 -16.75 -13.87 8.39
CA ILE A 441 -16.92 -12.40 8.43
C ILE A 441 -15.65 -11.65 8.89
N GLY A 442 -15.48 -10.42 8.42
CA GLY A 442 -14.52 -9.45 8.96
C GLY A 442 -13.04 -9.75 8.71
N LEU A 443 -12.16 -9.06 9.45
CA LEU A 443 -10.71 -9.04 9.23
C LEU A 443 -10.06 -10.42 9.25
N GLY A 444 -10.42 -11.25 10.24
CA GLY A 444 -9.89 -12.61 10.42
C GLY A 444 -10.79 -13.71 9.86
N GLN A 445 -11.76 -13.36 8.99
CA GLN A 445 -12.70 -14.31 8.39
C GLN A 445 -13.35 -15.26 9.42
N TRP A 446 -13.82 -14.70 10.54
CA TRP A 446 -14.40 -15.45 11.64
C TRP A 446 -15.71 -16.11 11.20
N ASN A 447 -15.84 -17.42 11.41
CA ASN A 447 -17.07 -18.17 11.17
C ASN A 447 -17.65 -18.76 12.46
N GLY A 448 -18.89 -19.24 12.37
CA GLY A 448 -19.56 -20.05 13.39
C GLY A 448 -19.55 -19.43 14.79
N PRO A 449 -19.01 -20.11 15.81
CA PRO A 449 -18.90 -19.58 17.17
C PRO A 449 -18.04 -18.31 17.29
N ARG A 450 -16.96 -18.18 16.50
CA ARG A 450 -16.05 -17.02 16.56
C ARG A 450 -16.73 -15.76 16.03
N ALA A 451 -17.53 -15.88 14.97
CA ALA A 451 -18.36 -14.78 14.46
C ALA A 451 -19.38 -14.27 15.51
N LYS A 452 -19.96 -15.17 16.31
CA LYS A 452 -20.85 -14.80 17.42
C LYS A 452 -20.08 -14.13 18.56
N ALA A 453 -18.88 -14.62 18.88
CA ALA A 453 -18.02 -14.04 19.90
C ALA A 453 -17.58 -12.62 19.53
N LEU A 454 -17.27 -12.33 18.26
CA LEU A 454 -16.99 -10.96 17.80
C LEU A 454 -18.18 -10.02 18.06
N LYS A 455 -19.40 -10.45 17.72
CA LYS A 455 -20.62 -9.64 17.92
C LYS A 455 -20.88 -9.38 19.41
N ALA A 456 -20.66 -10.38 20.26
CA ALA A 456 -20.78 -10.23 21.71
C ALA A 456 -19.73 -9.28 22.28
N PHE A 457 -18.46 -9.44 21.88
CA PHE A 457 -17.34 -8.59 22.27
C PHE A 457 -17.57 -7.12 21.90
N ALA A 458 -18.12 -6.88 20.70
CA ALA A 458 -18.49 -5.54 20.25
C ALA A 458 -19.64 -4.94 21.09
N ALA A 459 -20.69 -5.74 21.34
CA ALA A 459 -21.85 -5.32 22.13
C ALA A 459 -21.48 -4.97 23.58
N GLU A 460 -20.61 -5.74 24.22
CA GLU A 460 -20.12 -5.48 25.58
C GLU A 460 -19.36 -4.16 25.69
N ARG A 461 -18.68 -3.75 24.61
CA ARG A 461 -17.92 -2.49 24.55
C ARG A 461 -18.74 -1.30 24.04
N GLY A 462 -20.03 -1.50 23.74
CA GLY A 462 -20.87 -0.49 23.12
C GLY A 462 -20.35 -0.03 21.75
N ALA A 463 -19.65 -0.92 21.04
CA ALA A 463 -19.00 -0.64 19.76
C ALA A 463 -19.65 -1.44 18.62
N SER A 464 -19.40 -1.04 17.37
CA SER A 464 -19.86 -1.78 16.20
C SER A 464 -18.98 -3.00 15.93
N PRO A 465 -19.54 -4.18 15.62
CA PRO A 465 -18.76 -5.35 15.18
C PRO A 465 -18.11 -5.14 13.81
N ASP A 466 -18.54 -4.15 13.03
CA ASP A 466 -17.96 -3.78 11.72
C ASP A 466 -16.88 -2.70 11.82
N ASP A 467 -16.62 -2.18 13.03
CA ASP A 467 -15.58 -1.17 13.25
C ASP A 467 -14.17 -1.78 13.19
N PHE A 468 -13.26 -1.08 12.51
CA PHE A 468 -11.91 -1.55 12.27
C PHE A 468 -11.11 -1.74 13.57
N SER A 469 -11.26 -0.81 14.52
CA SER A 469 -10.56 -0.89 15.81
C SER A 469 -11.12 -2.02 16.67
N THR A 470 -12.45 -2.21 16.64
CA THR A 470 -13.12 -3.32 17.34
C THR A 470 -12.65 -4.68 16.83
N GLN A 471 -12.57 -4.88 15.51
CA GLN A 471 -12.13 -6.16 14.94
C GLN A 471 -10.64 -6.43 15.21
N LEU A 472 -9.76 -5.40 15.17
CA LEU A 472 -8.36 -5.56 15.57
C LEU A 472 -8.21 -5.90 17.06
N ASP A 473 -9.02 -5.29 17.93
CA ASP A 473 -9.06 -5.60 19.36
C ASP A 473 -9.56 -7.01 19.64
N PHE A 474 -10.48 -7.51 18.82
CA PHE A 474 -10.98 -8.87 18.95
C PHE A 474 -9.91 -9.91 18.59
N VAL A 475 -9.07 -9.65 17.57
CA VAL A 475 -7.89 -10.51 17.27
C VAL A 475 -6.98 -10.63 18.49
N LEU A 476 -6.67 -9.52 19.16
CA LEU A 476 -5.86 -9.55 20.38
C LEU A 476 -6.57 -10.27 21.53
N HIS A 477 -7.87 -10.03 21.70
CA HIS A 477 -8.66 -10.71 22.72
C HIS A 477 -8.63 -12.23 22.55
N GLU A 478 -8.81 -12.73 21.33
CA GLU A 478 -8.72 -14.17 21.04
C GLU A 478 -7.29 -14.69 21.28
N LEU A 479 -6.25 -13.99 20.83
CA LEU A 479 -4.86 -14.36 21.11
C LEU A 479 -4.56 -14.44 22.62
N GLU A 480 -5.08 -13.51 23.41
CA GLU A 480 -4.88 -13.46 24.86
C GLU A 480 -5.73 -14.49 25.63
N THR A 481 -6.75 -15.08 25.01
CA THR A 481 -7.71 -15.96 25.69
C THR A 481 -7.81 -17.35 25.05
N THR A 482 -8.41 -17.46 23.88
CA THR A 482 -8.77 -18.71 23.22
C THR A 482 -7.66 -19.28 22.32
N GLU A 483 -6.73 -18.44 21.86
CA GLU A 483 -5.66 -18.77 20.90
C GLU A 483 -4.26 -18.60 21.51
N GLY A 484 -4.13 -18.89 22.81
CA GLY A 484 -2.90 -18.67 23.59
C GLY A 484 -1.65 -19.37 23.04
N ALA A 485 -1.79 -20.52 22.36
CA ALA A 485 -0.65 -21.24 21.78
C ALA A 485 -0.03 -20.51 20.57
N ALA A 486 -0.83 -19.79 19.78
CA ALA A 486 -0.34 -18.91 18.72
C ALA A 486 0.27 -17.64 19.35
N PHE A 487 -0.35 -17.13 20.41
CA PHE A 487 0.11 -15.93 21.10
C PHE A 487 1.46 -16.10 21.80
N GLU A 488 1.71 -17.22 22.49
CA GLU A 488 3.02 -17.49 23.08
C GLU A 488 4.14 -17.56 22.03
N ARG A 489 3.86 -18.18 20.87
CA ARG A 489 4.81 -18.21 19.75
C ARG A 489 5.03 -16.82 19.15
N LEU A 490 3.97 -16.02 19.03
CA LEU A 490 4.05 -14.63 18.58
C LEU A 490 4.91 -13.79 19.53
N LYS A 491 4.72 -13.91 20.85
CA LYS A 491 5.53 -13.21 21.85
C LYS A 491 7.02 -13.60 21.80
N ALA A 492 7.30 -14.86 21.44
CA ALA A 492 8.66 -15.36 21.29
C ALA A 492 9.33 -14.96 19.97
N ALA A 493 8.55 -14.53 18.97
CA ALA A 493 9.04 -14.22 17.63
C ALA A 493 9.94 -12.98 17.60
N ARG A 494 11.06 -13.10 16.90
CA ARG A 494 12.13 -12.11 16.79
C ARG A 494 12.25 -11.55 15.38
N THR A 495 11.75 -12.26 14.38
CA THR A 495 11.71 -11.84 12.98
C THR A 495 10.28 -11.75 12.45
N VAL A 496 10.08 -11.01 11.37
CA VAL A 496 8.78 -10.91 10.70
C VAL A 496 8.33 -12.28 10.17
N ASP A 497 9.27 -13.13 9.73
CA ASP A 497 9.01 -14.51 9.33
C ASP A 497 8.49 -15.36 10.49
N GLU A 498 9.17 -15.36 11.64
CA GLU A 498 8.74 -16.09 12.83
C GLU A 498 7.38 -15.59 13.33
N ALA A 499 7.14 -14.28 13.31
CA ALA A 499 5.86 -13.70 13.72
C ALA A 499 4.73 -14.10 12.75
N THR A 500 5.02 -14.16 11.44
CA THR A 500 4.06 -14.62 10.43
C THR A 500 3.77 -16.11 10.58
N ALA A 501 4.80 -16.93 10.85
CA ALA A 501 4.69 -18.37 11.11
C ALA A 501 3.98 -18.69 12.43
N ALA A 502 4.12 -17.83 13.44
CA ALA A 502 3.38 -17.96 14.69
C ALA A 502 1.90 -17.57 14.49
N MET A 503 1.64 -16.46 13.79
CA MET A 503 0.28 -15.97 13.54
C MET A 503 -0.52 -16.86 12.61
N ILE A 504 0.08 -17.53 11.62
CA ILE A 504 -0.69 -18.45 10.76
C ILE A 504 -1.31 -19.62 11.55
N GLY A 505 -0.79 -19.92 12.74
CA GLY A 505 -1.40 -20.86 13.68
C GLY A 505 -2.70 -20.38 14.35
N TYR A 506 -3.02 -19.09 14.26
CA TYR A 506 -4.33 -18.53 14.65
C TYR A 506 -5.37 -18.75 13.54
N GLU A 507 -4.97 -18.67 12.26
CA GLU A 507 -5.88 -18.86 11.11
C GLU A 507 -6.02 -20.33 10.70
N ARG A 508 -4.96 -21.12 10.83
CA ARG A 508 -4.90 -22.57 10.53
C ARG A 508 -5.45 -22.93 9.13
N PRO A 509 -4.98 -22.28 8.05
CA PRO A 509 -5.47 -22.53 6.69
C PRO A 509 -5.06 -23.92 6.17
N ALA A 510 -5.61 -24.34 5.03
CA ALA A 510 -5.24 -25.60 4.39
C ALA A 510 -3.71 -25.74 4.23
N GLY A 511 -3.17 -26.92 4.55
CA GLY A 511 -1.72 -27.20 4.51
C GLY A 511 -0.96 -26.80 5.78
N TRP A 512 -1.58 -26.07 6.71
CA TRP A 512 -0.95 -25.71 7.98
C TRP A 512 -0.87 -26.91 8.95
N SER A 513 0.25 -26.99 9.66
CA SER A 513 0.37 -27.79 10.88
C SER A 513 1.28 -27.08 11.89
N ALA A 514 1.24 -27.46 13.17
CA ALA A 514 2.10 -26.87 14.19
C ALA A 514 3.60 -27.09 13.91
N ASP A 515 3.96 -28.21 13.27
CA ASP A 515 5.34 -28.55 12.90
C ASP A 515 5.75 -27.98 11.53
N ASN A 516 4.78 -27.63 10.68
CA ASN A 516 5.00 -26.97 9.40
C ASN A 516 4.06 -25.76 9.21
N PRO A 517 4.24 -24.68 9.99
CA PRO A 517 3.39 -23.50 9.88
C PRO A 517 3.54 -22.81 8.52
N ARG A 518 4.73 -22.90 7.90
CA ARG A 518 5.04 -22.32 6.60
C ARG A 518 4.43 -23.07 5.41
N GLY A 519 3.89 -24.28 5.64
CA GLY A 519 3.12 -25.03 4.65
C GLY A 519 1.67 -24.55 4.48
N GLY A 520 1.22 -23.60 5.31
CA GLY A 520 -0.14 -23.05 5.24
C GLY A 520 -0.40 -22.23 3.97
N HIS A 521 -1.59 -22.41 3.39
CA HIS A 521 -2.01 -21.71 2.17
C HIS A 521 -1.84 -20.18 2.29
N GLY A 522 -1.23 -19.59 1.26
CA GLY A 522 -0.96 -18.15 1.18
C GLY A 522 0.30 -17.69 1.94
N TRP A 523 1.15 -18.60 2.42
CA TRP A 523 2.37 -18.28 3.17
C TRP A 523 3.20 -17.12 2.59
N ASN A 524 3.58 -17.20 1.31
CA ASN A 524 4.42 -16.18 0.68
C ASN A 524 3.76 -14.80 0.66
N ASN A 525 2.44 -14.73 0.44
CA ASN A 525 1.72 -13.46 0.44
C ASN A 525 1.59 -12.90 1.87
N ARG A 526 1.30 -13.76 2.86
CA ARG A 526 1.26 -13.37 4.29
C ARG A 526 2.59 -12.77 4.73
N LEU A 527 3.71 -13.43 4.38
CA LEU A 527 5.05 -12.96 4.71
C LEU A 527 5.40 -11.66 3.98
N ALA A 528 5.07 -11.54 2.69
CA ALA A 528 5.28 -10.30 1.93
C ALA A 528 4.49 -9.12 2.50
N MET A 529 3.25 -9.35 2.95
CA MET A 529 2.40 -8.31 3.56
C MET A 529 2.89 -7.95 4.97
N ALA A 530 3.38 -8.92 5.74
CA ALA A 530 4.01 -8.68 7.03
C ALA A 530 5.31 -7.88 6.88
N ALA A 531 6.17 -8.24 5.92
CA ALA A 531 7.37 -7.48 5.57
C ALA A 531 7.01 -6.04 5.18
N LYS A 532 5.94 -5.86 4.40
CA LYS A 532 5.47 -4.52 4.02
C LYS A 532 4.95 -3.69 5.19
N ALA A 533 4.24 -4.33 6.13
CA ALA A 533 3.79 -3.67 7.36
C ALA A 533 5.00 -3.25 8.24
N ALA A 534 6.02 -4.10 8.34
CA ALA A 534 7.26 -3.82 9.04
C ALA A 534 8.07 -2.66 8.40
N GLU A 535 8.09 -2.57 7.06
CA GLU A 535 8.73 -1.45 6.35
C GLU A 535 8.10 -0.09 6.72
N PHE A 536 6.77 -0.02 6.90
CA PHE A 536 6.10 1.24 7.26
C PHE A 536 6.51 1.78 8.63
N GLU A 537 6.94 0.90 9.54
CA GLU A 537 7.44 1.27 10.88
C GLU A 537 8.97 1.36 10.93
N GLY A 538 9.66 1.21 9.80
CA GLY A 538 11.11 1.42 9.69
C GLY A 538 11.97 0.32 10.32
N LEU A 539 11.49 -0.93 10.37
CA LEU A 539 12.27 -2.07 10.86
C LEU A 539 13.49 -2.33 9.96
N SER A 540 14.59 -2.82 10.54
CA SER A 540 15.82 -3.10 9.80
C SER A 540 15.66 -4.28 8.84
N GLY A 541 16.42 -4.28 7.74
CA GLY A 541 16.38 -5.35 6.73
C GLY A 541 16.68 -6.75 7.28
N GLU A 542 17.38 -6.85 8.41
CA GLU A 542 17.66 -8.11 9.12
C GLU A 542 16.45 -8.67 9.88
N LEU A 543 15.54 -7.81 10.36
CA LEU A 543 14.27 -8.23 10.99
C LEU A 543 13.21 -8.60 9.93
N ILE A 544 13.36 -8.06 8.72
CA ILE A 544 12.49 -8.29 7.56
C ILE A 544 12.94 -9.52 6.76
N ALA A 545 14.24 -9.86 6.77
CA ALA A 545 14.77 -11.04 6.11
C ALA A 545 14.28 -12.33 6.78
N ALA A 546 13.63 -13.20 6.00
CA ALA A 546 13.43 -14.59 6.36
C ALA A 546 14.79 -15.24 6.62
N GLU A 547 14.89 -16.07 7.66
CA GLU A 547 16.09 -16.86 7.97
C GLU A 547 16.58 -17.61 6.71
N SER A 548 17.58 -17.05 6.03
CA SER A 548 18.57 -17.86 5.36
C SER A 548 19.62 -18.12 6.44
N GLY A 549 19.74 -19.37 6.88
CA GLY A 549 20.75 -19.76 7.85
C GLY A 549 22.10 -19.19 7.42
N ALA A 550 22.82 -18.54 8.33
CA ALA A 550 24.13 -18.00 8.04
C ALA A 550 25.10 -19.18 7.83
N ILE A 551 25.27 -19.60 6.58
CA ILE A 551 26.20 -20.64 6.13
C ILE A 551 27.51 -19.97 5.76
N ASP A 552 28.62 -20.67 6.00
CA ASP A 552 29.95 -20.19 5.66
C ASP A 552 30.05 -19.80 4.16
N PRO A 553 30.39 -18.54 3.83
CA PRO A 553 30.52 -18.09 2.45
C PRO A 553 31.54 -18.89 1.61
N GLU A 554 32.59 -19.45 2.20
CA GLU A 554 33.55 -20.27 1.46
C GLU A 554 32.98 -21.66 1.11
N LEU A 555 32.17 -22.25 1.99
CA LEU A 555 31.48 -23.52 1.68
C LEU A 555 30.49 -23.34 0.53
N VAL A 556 29.74 -22.22 0.54
CA VAL A 556 28.82 -21.87 -0.56
C VAL A 556 29.56 -21.78 -1.89
N LYS A 557 30.75 -21.18 -1.88
CA LYS A 557 31.59 -21.00 -3.08
C LYS A 557 32.19 -22.31 -3.58
N GLU A 558 32.67 -23.19 -2.69
CA GLU A 558 33.17 -24.52 -3.07
C GLU A 558 32.06 -25.38 -3.68
N TYR A 559 30.89 -25.43 -3.04
CA TYR A 559 29.74 -26.18 -3.53
C TYR A 559 29.24 -25.66 -4.89
N ARG A 560 29.17 -24.33 -5.09
CA ARG A 560 28.85 -23.74 -6.40
C ARG A 560 29.85 -24.13 -7.48
N ALA A 561 31.14 -24.16 -7.16
CA ALA A 561 32.19 -24.51 -8.11
C ALA A 561 32.12 -25.98 -8.53
N GLU A 562 31.80 -26.88 -7.60
CA GLU A 562 31.58 -28.30 -7.89
C GLU A 562 30.33 -28.51 -8.74
N MET A 563 29.20 -27.93 -8.34
CA MET A 563 27.95 -28.03 -9.09
C MET A 563 28.08 -27.47 -10.51
N THR A 564 28.84 -26.39 -10.70
CA THR A 564 29.12 -25.83 -12.03
C THR A 564 29.91 -26.77 -12.93
N ARG A 565 30.84 -27.55 -12.37
CA ARG A 565 31.59 -28.56 -13.15
C ARG A 565 30.68 -29.71 -13.55
N ASP A 566 29.87 -30.21 -12.62
CA ASP A 566 28.97 -31.34 -12.87
C ASP A 566 27.90 -31.00 -13.89
N SER A 567 27.31 -29.80 -13.80
CA SER A 567 26.33 -29.33 -14.79
C SER A 567 26.93 -29.19 -16.19
N LYS A 568 28.18 -28.73 -16.31
CA LYS A 568 28.86 -28.64 -17.61
C LYS A 568 29.09 -30.03 -18.21
N ALA A 569 29.55 -30.99 -17.41
CA ALA A 569 29.73 -32.36 -17.87
C ALA A 569 28.41 -33.01 -18.30
N LEU A 570 27.35 -32.86 -17.49
CA LEU A 570 26.02 -33.37 -17.81
C LEU A 570 25.46 -32.74 -19.10
N PHE A 571 25.62 -31.42 -19.27
CA PHE A 571 25.20 -30.73 -20.48
C PHE A 571 25.98 -31.19 -21.72
N ASP A 572 27.29 -31.41 -21.60
CA ASP A 572 28.10 -31.93 -22.71
C ASP A 572 27.71 -33.36 -23.10
N ASP A 573 27.38 -34.21 -22.12
CA ASP A 573 26.90 -35.57 -22.36
C ASP A 573 25.54 -35.58 -23.05
N ILE A 574 24.61 -34.77 -22.54
CA ILE A 574 23.30 -34.51 -23.14
C ILE A 574 23.52 -34.06 -24.60
N LYS A 575 24.32 -33.01 -24.82
CA LYS A 575 24.66 -32.48 -26.16
C LYS A 575 25.27 -33.55 -27.08
N SER A 576 26.23 -34.33 -26.60
CA SER A 576 26.91 -35.38 -27.39
C SER A 576 25.97 -36.52 -27.77
N GLY A 577 25.04 -36.88 -26.88
CA GLY A 577 23.99 -37.85 -27.17
C GLY A 577 23.10 -37.38 -28.32
N TYR A 578 22.70 -36.10 -28.31
CA TYR A 578 21.89 -35.51 -29.38
C TYR A 578 22.62 -35.45 -30.71
N ASP A 579 23.91 -35.07 -30.74
CA ASP A 579 24.71 -35.06 -31.98
C ASP A 579 24.78 -36.47 -32.62
N LYS A 580 24.49 -37.53 -31.84
CA LYS A 580 24.41 -38.94 -32.29
C LYS A 580 22.98 -39.43 -32.54
N GLY A 581 21.97 -38.56 -32.43
CA GLY A 581 20.56 -38.88 -32.66
C GLY A 581 19.87 -39.62 -31.51
N LEU A 582 20.41 -39.57 -30.29
CA LEU A 582 19.81 -40.19 -29.10
C LEU A 582 18.81 -39.23 -28.44
N THR A 583 17.68 -39.78 -27.97
CA THR A 583 16.72 -39.05 -27.15
C THR A 583 17.26 -38.93 -25.72
N PRO A 584 17.27 -37.73 -25.12
CA PRO A 584 17.79 -37.47 -23.78
C PRO A 584 16.89 -38.12 -22.73
N ALA A 585 17.46 -38.54 -21.60
CA ALA A 585 16.64 -39.00 -20.48
C ALA A 585 15.99 -37.80 -19.79
N VAL A 586 14.71 -37.94 -19.45
CA VAL A 586 13.93 -36.93 -18.71
C VAL A 586 14.58 -36.60 -17.37
N SER A 587 15.19 -37.59 -16.71
CA SER A 587 15.95 -37.42 -15.47
C SER A 587 17.17 -36.52 -15.63
N ASP A 588 17.83 -36.57 -16.79
CA ASP A 588 19.06 -35.80 -17.04
C ASP A 588 18.71 -34.33 -17.30
N ILE A 589 17.60 -34.08 -17.99
CA ILE A 589 17.06 -32.73 -18.19
C ILE A 589 16.58 -32.13 -16.86
N ASP A 590 15.86 -32.92 -16.05
CA ASP A 590 15.41 -32.52 -14.70
C ASP A 590 16.61 -32.18 -13.80
N LEU A 591 17.60 -33.07 -13.73
CA LEU A 591 18.83 -32.87 -12.97
C LEU A 591 19.58 -31.61 -13.43
N LEU A 592 19.82 -31.46 -14.73
CA LEU A 592 20.49 -30.27 -15.28
C LEU A 592 19.73 -28.98 -14.90
N THR A 593 18.40 -28.99 -15.01
CA THR A 593 17.56 -27.83 -14.70
C THR A 593 17.61 -27.46 -13.22
N ARG A 594 17.69 -28.45 -12.32
CA ARG A 594 17.89 -28.24 -10.88
C ARG A 594 19.28 -27.71 -10.54
N GLN A 595 20.32 -28.31 -11.12
CA GLN A 595 21.69 -27.86 -10.87
C GLN A 595 21.93 -26.42 -11.39
N LEU A 596 21.32 -26.03 -12.52
CA LEU A 596 21.40 -24.66 -13.05
C LEU A 596 20.87 -23.60 -12.09
N ALA A 597 19.96 -23.94 -11.17
CA ALA A 597 19.51 -23.03 -10.11
C ALA A 597 20.66 -22.66 -9.14
N ILE A 598 21.62 -23.55 -8.97
CA ILE A 598 22.76 -23.44 -8.04
C ILE A 598 23.98 -22.82 -8.73
N VAL A 599 24.17 -23.10 -10.02
CA VAL A 599 25.32 -22.62 -10.81
C VAL A 599 25.34 -21.11 -10.98
N ASP A 600 26.41 -20.42 -10.59
CA ASP A 600 26.56 -18.95 -10.74
C ASP A 600 27.42 -18.56 -11.96
N ASP A 601 27.23 -19.27 -13.08
CA ASP A 601 27.91 -19.04 -14.36
C ASP A 601 26.87 -18.60 -15.41
N GLN A 602 26.81 -17.30 -15.68
CA GLN A 602 25.79 -16.71 -16.56
C GLN A 602 26.00 -17.08 -18.03
N ASP A 603 27.24 -17.24 -18.48
CA ASP A 603 27.56 -17.61 -19.86
C ASP A 603 27.14 -19.06 -20.11
N PHE A 604 27.42 -19.95 -19.15
CA PHE A 604 26.96 -21.33 -19.21
C PHE A 604 25.43 -21.44 -19.17
N ARG A 605 24.77 -20.73 -18.24
CA ARG A 605 23.29 -20.69 -18.19
C ARG A 605 22.67 -20.26 -19.51
N LYS A 606 23.25 -19.24 -20.16
CA LYS A 606 22.81 -18.78 -21.48
C LYS A 606 23.05 -19.83 -22.56
N GLN A 607 24.21 -20.49 -22.56
CA GLN A 607 24.54 -21.56 -23.51
C GLN A 607 23.51 -22.70 -23.44
N VAL A 608 23.09 -23.09 -22.22
CA VAL A 608 22.07 -24.13 -22.05
C VAL A 608 20.70 -23.65 -22.55
N ALA A 609 20.30 -22.43 -22.21
CA ALA A 609 19.02 -21.87 -22.67
C ALA A 609 18.95 -21.76 -24.20
N ASP A 610 19.98 -21.21 -24.84
CA ASP A 610 20.09 -21.10 -26.30
C ASP A 610 20.02 -22.50 -26.95
N TYR A 611 20.62 -23.51 -26.33
CA TYR A 611 20.55 -24.90 -26.80
C TYR A 611 19.12 -25.45 -26.78
N PHE A 612 18.39 -25.34 -25.66
CA PHE A 612 17.04 -25.90 -25.53
C PHE A 612 15.96 -25.15 -26.34
N THR A 613 16.26 -23.95 -26.83
CA THR A 613 15.42 -23.21 -27.79
C THR A 613 15.80 -23.45 -29.25
N SER A 614 16.86 -24.22 -29.51
CA SER A 614 17.28 -24.52 -30.88
C SER A 614 16.32 -25.49 -31.58
N GLU A 615 16.32 -25.45 -32.92
CA GLU A 615 15.53 -26.37 -33.75
C GLU A 615 15.89 -27.84 -33.45
N ALA A 616 17.18 -28.13 -33.24
CA ALA A 616 17.66 -29.47 -32.91
C ALA A 616 17.13 -29.98 -31.55
N ALA A 617 17.08 -29.13 -30.53
CA ALA A 617 16.54 -29.51 -29.22
C ALA A 617 15.01 -29.69 -29.29
N THR A 618 14.31 -28.81 -30.00
CA THR A 618 12.86 -28.92 -30.29
C THR A 618 12.54 -30.26 -30.95
N GLU A 619 13.36 -30.69 -31.92
CA GLU A 619 13.20 -31.99 -32.56
C GLU A 619 13.40 -33.16 -31.59
N ALA A 620 14.43 -33.11 -30.77
CA ALA A 620 14.75 -34.18 -29.85
C ALA A 620 13.77 -34.30 -28.68
N ILE A 621 13.28 -33.17 -28.15
CA ILE A 621 12.18 -33.12 -27.16
C ILE A 621 10.93 -33.76 -27.74
N ALA A 622 10.61 -33.48 -28.99
CA ALA A 622 9.48 -34.12 -29.67
C ALA A 622 9.66 -35.62 -29.95
N GLY A 623 10.84 -36.20 -29.68
CA GLY A 623 11.05 -37.66 -29.67
C GLY A 623 10.69 -38.34 -28.33
N ILE A 624 10.54 -37.56 -27.26
CA ILE A 624 10.11 -38.01 -25.93
C ILE A 624 8.59 -38.23 -25.96
N ALA A 625 8.10 -39.24 -25.23
CA ALA A 625 6.65 -39.50 -25.17
C ALA A 625 5.90 -38.29 -24.57
N PRO A 626 4.72 -37.90 -25.10
CA PRO A 626 4.02 -36.69 -24.68
C PRO A 626 3.75 -36.61 -23.18
N ALA A 627 3.30 -37.71 -22.57
CA ALA A 627 3.06 -37.78 -21.13
C ALA A 627 4.32 -37.54 -20.29
N GLN A 628 5.50 -37.93 -20.79
CA GLN A 628 6.77 -37.70 -20.11
C GLN A 628 7.21 -36.23 -20.22
N VAL A 629 6.99 -35.59 -21.37
CA VAL A 629 7.24 -34.16 -21.56
C VAL A 629 6.30 -33.33 -20.69
N GLU A 630 5.01 -33.68 -20.64
CA GLU A 630 4.02 -33.00 -19.82
C GLU A 630 4.35 -33.13 -18.32
N ASN A 631 4.69 -34.33 -17.85
CA ASN A 631 5.15 -34.55 -16.47
C ASN A 631 6.43 -33.76 -16.16
N LEU A 632 7.37 -33.69 -17.10
CA LEU A 632 8.59 -32.91 -16.92
C LEU A 632 8.28 -31.41 -16.84
N ILE A 633 7.48 -30.86 -17.75
CA ILE A 633 7.05 -29.45 -17.71
C ILE A 633 6.31 -29.17 -16.39
N SER A 634 5.43 -30.06 -15.95
CA SER A 634 4.71 -29.94 -14.68
C SER A 634 5.66 -29.95 -13.48
N THR A 635 6.63 -30.88 -13.45
CA THR A 635 7.64 -30.98 -12.40
C THR A 635 8.53 -29.74 -12.37
N LEU A 636 9.03 -29.30 -13.52
CA LEU A 636 9.84 -28.10 -13.65
C LEU A 636 9.08 -26.84 -13.26
N ARG A 637 7.78 -26.74 -13.59
CA ARG A 637 6.91 -25.64 -13.17
C ARG A 637 6.63 -25.65 -11.67
N ALA A 638 6.44 -26.83 -11.08
CA ALA A 638 6.27 -26.99 -9.64
C ALA A 638 7.55 -26.59 -8.89
N ASP A 639 8.71 -27.05 -9.37
CA ASP A 639 10.03 -26.67 -8.85
C ASP A 639 10.30 -25.15 -9.05
N ALA A 640 9.69 -24.55 -10.08
CA ALA A 640 9.79 -23.13 -10.43
C ALA A 640 8.78 -22.19 -9.76
N ALA A 641 7.81 -22.70 -9.00
CA ALA A 641 6.55 -22.02 -8.68
C ALA A 641 6.65 -20.70 -7.88
N ASP A 642 7.84 -20.30 -7.40
CA ASP A 642 8.06 -19.05 -6.66
C ASP A 642 9.42 -18.36 -6.98
N GLY A 643 9.99 -18.58 -8.18
CA GLY A 643 11.20 -17.85 -8.60
C GLY A 643 12.18 -18.63 -9.46
N ALA A 644 11.72 -19.22 -10.57
CA ALA A 644 12.63 -19.80 -11.55
C ALA A 644 13.69 -18.80 -12.04
N THR A 645 14.91 -19.30 -12.24
CA THR A 645 15.96 -18.55 -12.94
C THR A 645 15.55 -18.32 -14.39
N VAL A 646 16.08 -17.26 -15.03
CA VAL A 646 15.79 -16.94 -16.43
C VAL A 646 16.09 -18.13 -17.35
N ALA A 647 17.16 -18.89 -17.07
CA ALA A 647 17.51 -20.09 -17.83
C ALA A 647 16.46 -21.20 -17.70
N GLN A 648 15.95 -21.45 -16.49
CA GLN A 648 14.88 -22.43 -16.28
C GLN A 648 13.58 -22.05 -16.99
N GLN A 649 13.21 -20.75 -16.97
CA GLN A 649 12.04 -20.27 -17.71
C GLN A 649 12.20 -20.46 -19.22
N GLN A 650 13.37 -20.15 -19.78
CA GLN A 650 13.65 -20.32 -21.20
C GLN A 650 13.62 -21.78 -21.65
N ILE A 651 14.12 -22.71 -20.82
CA ILE A 651 14.01 -24.15 -21.09
C ILE A 651 12.54 -24.57 -21.13
N ILE A 652 11.74 -24.19 -20.12
CA ILE A 652 10.30 -24.49 -20.07
C ILE A 652 9.58 -23.95 -21.32
N THR A 653 9.85 -22.70 -21.71
CA THR A 653 9.27 -22.10 -22.92
C THR A 653 9.66 -22.86 -24.18
N GLY A 654 10.93 -23.25 -24.35
CA GLY A 654 11.38 -24.04 -25.49
C GLY A 654 10.66 -25.40 -25.58
N MET A 655 10.43 -26.07 -24.44
CA MET A 655 9.69 -27.34 -24.40
C MET A 655 8.22 -27.16 -24.77
N GLU A 656 7.58 -26.08 -24.33
CA GLU A 656 6.19 -25.75 -24.69
C GLU A 656 6.04 -25.43 -26.18
N GLU A 657 6.98 -24.68 -26.76
CA GLU A 657 7.00 -24.39 -28.19
C GLU A 657 7.17 -25.67 -29.02
N ALA A 658 8.02 -26.61 -28.56
CA ALA A 658 8.19 -27.92 -29.18
C ALA A 658 6.91 -28.77 -29.13
N GLU A 659 6.21 -28.79 -27.99
CA GLU A 659 4.93 -29.48 -27.82
C GLU A 659 3.89 -28.91 -28.79
N LYS A 660 3.79 -27.58 -28.87
CA LYS A 660 2.87 -26.89 -29.78
C LYS A 660 3.16 -27.22 -31.24
N ALA A 661 4.44 -27.20 -31.65
CA ALA A 661 4.85 -27.55 -33.01
C ALA A 661 4.52 -29.01 -33.36
N ARG A 662 4.75 -29.94 -32.41
CA ARG A 662 4.38 -31.35 -32.54
C ARG A 662 2.88 -31.52 -32.73
N THR A 663 2.07 -30.92 -31.85
CA THR A 663 0.61 -31.00 -31.90
C THR A 663 0.06 -30.47 -33.22
N GLN A 664 0.63 -29.38 -33.75
CA GLN A 664 0.26 -28.86 -35.06
C GLN A 664 0.64 -29.84 -36.19
N ALA A 665 1.85 -30.40 -36.19
CA ALA A 665 2.27 -31.36 -37.21
C ALA A 665 1.41 -32.64 -37.22
N LEU A 666 1.04 -33.15 -36.03
CA LEU A 666 0.13 -34.30 -35.88
C LEU A 666 -1.30 -34.00 -36.35
N LYS A 667 -1.74 -32.74 -36.27
CA LYS A 667 -3.04 -32.32 -36.80
C LYS A 667 -3.06 -32.30 -38.33
N ASP A 668 -1.94 -31.92 -38.95
CA ASP A 668 -1.83 -31.69 -40.40
C ASP A 668 -1.59 -32.99 -41.18
N ASP A 669 -0.59 -33.80 -40.79
CA ASP A 669 -0.31 -35.11 -41.38
C ASP A 669 0.28 -36.05 -40.31
N PRO A 670 -0.55 -36.69 -39.46
CA PRO A 670 -0.04 -37.49 -38.35
C PRO A 670 0.84 -38.67 -38.79
N LEU A 671 0.47 -39.36 -39.86
CA LEU A 671 1.28 -40.44 -40.42
C LEU A 671 2.56 -39.92 -41.07
N GLY A 672 2.50 -38.76 -41.75
CA GLY A 672 3.70 -38.10 -42.28
C GLY A 672 4.67 -37.64 -41.18
N TYR A 673 4.13 -37.10 -40.08
CA TYR A 673 4.91 -36.79 -38.88
C TYR A 673 5.61 -38.06 -38.35
N GLY A 674 4.86 -39.16 -38.18
CA GLY A 674 5.42 -40.44 -37.75
C GLY A 674 6.52 -40.98 -38.68
N MET A 675 6.34 -40.84 -40.00
CA MET A 675 7.33 -41.25 -41.00
C MET A 675 8.61 -40.40 -40.94
N ASN A 676 8.46 -39.07 -40.87
CA ASN A 676 9.59 -38.14 -40.80
C ASN A 676 10.44 -38.38 -39.54
N ARG A 677 9.78 -38.80 -38.44
CA ARG A 677 10.44 -39.14 -37.18
C ARG A 677 10.90 -40.60 -37.09
N ARG A 678 10.76 -41.40 -38.16
CA ARG A 678 11.10 -42.84 -38.20
C ARG A 678 10.37 -43.67 -37.13
N ILE A 679 9.24 -43.16 -36.62
CA ILE A 679 8.35 -43.88 -35.71
C ILE A 679 7.50 -44.87 -36.52
N VAL A 680 6.99 -44.40 -37.66
CA VAL A 680 6.20 -45.19 -38.60
C VAL A 680 7.09 -45.55 -39.78
N SER A 681 7.06 -46.82 -40.19
CA SER A 681 7.79 -47.26 -41.38
C SER A 681 7.25 -46.55 -42.64
N PRO A 682 8.06 -46.34 -43.69
CA PRO A 682 7.58 -45.74 -44.92
C PRO A 682 6.33 -46.43 -45.47
N LEU A 683 5.27 -45.65 -45.68
CA LEU A 683 3.99 -46.17 -46.14
C LEU A 683 3.99 -46.37 -47.66
N PRO A 684 3.49 -47.51 -48.17
CA PRO A 684 3.40 -47.76 -49.62
C PRO A 684 2.40 -46.80 -50.29
N PRO A 685 2.59 -46.44 -51.56
CA PRO A 685 1.61 -45.65 -52.31
C PRO A 685 0.33 -46.47 -52.56
N LEU A 686 -0.82 -45.79 -52.61
CA LEU A 686 -2.08 -46.40 -53.02
C LEU A 686 -2.20 -46.34 -54.56
N ASP A 687 -2.00 -47.47 -55.24
CA ASP A 687 -2.22 -47.55 -56.68
C ASP A 687 -3.69 -47.89 -57.00
N LEU A 688 -4.46 -46.87 -57.35
CA LEU A 688 -5.88 -47.01 -57.68
C LEU A 688 -6.15 -47.81 -58.98
N ALA A 689 -5.13 -48.05 -59.82
CA ALA A 689 -5.27 -48.86 -61.02
C ALA A 689 -5.08 -50.37 -60.76
N GLN A 690 -4.58 -50.75 -59.58
CA GLN A 690 -4.26 -52.14 -59.21
C GLN A 690 -5.00 -52.55 -57.91
N PRO A 691 -6.29 -52.95 -57.99
CA PRO A 691 -7.11 -53.27 -56.83
C PRO A 691 -6.56 -54.36 -55.90
N GLU A 692 -5.76 -55.28 -56.44
CA GLU A 692 -5.08 -56.34 -55.71
C GLU A 692 -4.04 -55.82 -54.69
N THR A 693 -3.55 -54.59 -54.87
CA THR A 693 -2.53 -53.97 -53.99
C THR A 693 -3.13 -53.16 -52.84
N TRP A 694 -4.44 -52.88 -52.87
CA TRP A 694 -5.10 -52.00 -51.91
C TRP A 694 -5.06 -52.53 -50.49
N ALA A 695 -5.28 -53.83 -50.31
CA ALA A 695 -5.29 -54.47 -48.99
C ALA A 695 -3.95 -54.28 -48.27
N GLN A 696 -2.84 -54.49 -48.98
CA GLN A 696 -1.50 -54.28 -48.44
C GLN A 696 -1.28 -52.82 -48.04
N SER A 697 -1.75 -51.87 -48.86
CA SER A 697 -1.60 -50.44 -48.59
C SER A 697 -2.40 -50.02 -47.36
N PHE A 698 -3.68 -50.39 -47.27
CA PHE A 698 -4.51 -50.03 -46.11
C PHE A 698 -4.05 -50.71 -44.82
N HIS A 699 -3.58 -51.95 -44.88
CA HIS A 699 -2.99 -52.61 -43.71
C HIS A 699 -1.72 -51.89 -43.23
N ALA A 700 -0.87 -51.43 -44.15
CA ALA A 700 0.31 -50.63 -43.77
C ALA A 700 -0.10 -49.28 -43.14
N TYR A 701 -1.17 -48.65 -43.64
CA TYR A 701 -1.68 -47.40 -43.08
C TYR A 701 -2.27 -47.61 -41.68
N GLN A 702 -3.06 -48.68 -41.48
CA GLN A 702 -3.59 -49.06 -40.17
C GLN A 702 -2.46 -49.30 -39.15
N ASN A 703 -1.44 -50.06 -39.54
CA ASN A 703 -0.26 -50.27 -38.68
C ASN A 703 0.39 -48.95 -38.28
N GLY A 704 0.47 -47.97 -39.20
CA GLY A 704 0.98 -46.64 -38.89
C GLY A 704 0.14 -45.90 -37.84
N VAL A 705 -1.19 -45.97 -37.95
CA VAL A 705 -2.12 -45.41 -36.96
C VAL A 705 -1.95 -46.10 -35.61
N ASP A 706 -1.84 -47.44 -35.61
CA ASP A 706 -1.68 -48.23 -34.39
C ASP A 706 -0.38 -47.93 -33.65
N VAL A 707 0.73 -47.76 -34.37
CA VAL A 707 2.02 -47.38 -33.77
C VAL A 707 1.94 -46.00 -33.12
N LEU A 708 1.34 -45.01 -33.79
CA LEU A 708 1.19 -43.67 -33.22
C LEU A 708 0.25 -43.68 -32.00
N ARG A 709 -0.86 -44.43 -32.08
CA ARG A 709 -1.82 -44.58 -31.00
C ARG A 709 -1.21 -45.30 -29.79
N ALA A 710 -0.42 -46.35 -29.99
CA ALA A 710 0.26 -47.07 -28.93
C ALA A 710 1.28 -46.19 -28.17
N ARG A 711 1.83 -45.18 -28.83
CA ARG A 711 2.70 -44.17 -28.21
C ARG A 711 1.95 -43.00 -27.56
N GLY A 712 0.62 -42.97 -27.67
CA GLY A 712 -0.20 -41.87 -27.16
C GLY A 712 -0.10 -40.58 -27.98
N GLU A 713 0.43 -40.64 -29.21
CA GLU A 713 0.57 -39.46 -30.07
C GLU A 713 -0.78 -39.00 -30.65
N VAL A 714 -1.68 -39.96 -30.91
CA VAL A 714 -2.97 -39.72 -31.56
C VAL A 714 -4.07 -40.57 -30.94
N GLY A 715 -5.30 -40.05 -30.99
CA GLY A 715 -6.51 -40.84 -30.75
C GLY A 715 -6.96 -41.60 -32.01
N ASN A 716 -8.27 -41.67 -32.23
CA ASN A 716 -8.82 -42.25 -33.46
C ASN A 716 -8.69 -41.24 -34.62
N ILE A 717 -7.81 -41.55 -35.58
CA ILE A 717 -7.54 -40.71 -36.75
C ILE A 717 -7.82 -41.47 -38.05
N SER A 718 -7.89 -40.72 -39.16
CA SER A 718 -7.93 -41.27 -40.51
C SER A 718 -6.63 -42.01 -40.83
N ALA A 719 -6.72 -43.14 -41.55
CA ALA A 719 -5.57 -43.86 -42.10
C ALA A 719 -4.97 -43.17 -43.34
N LEU A 720 -5.67 -42.21 -43.95
CA LEU A 720 -5.22 -41.56 -45.17
C LEU A 720 -4.42 -40.30 -44.85
N ARG A 721 -3.20 -40.25 -45.40
CA ARG A 721 -2.41 -39.01 -45.50
C ARG A 721 -3.10 -38.01 -46.44
N PRO A 722 -2.87 -36.70 -46.32
CA PRO A 722 -3.58 -35.68 -47.10
C PRO A 722 -3.55 -35.90 -48.62
N GLN A 723 -2.40 -36.30 -49.17
CA GLN A 723 -2.26 -36.56 -50.61
C GLN A 723 -3.07 -37.78 -51.06
N VAL A 724 -3.06 -38.86 -50.28
CA VAL A 724 -3.82 -40.10 -50.57
C VAL A 724 -5.31 -39.87 -50.37
N GLN A 725 -5.70 -39.09 -49.35
CA GLN A 725 -7.08 -38.67 -49.15
C GLN A 725 -7.63 -37.96 -50.39
N ALA A 726 -6.89 -37.01 -50.96
CA ALA A 726 -7.29 -36.30 -52.17
C ALA A 726 -7.33 -37.21 -53.41
N GLN A 727 -6.54 -38.29 -53.45
CA GLN A 727 -6.63 -39.31 -54.51
C GLN A 727 -7.89 -40.16 -54.37
N VAL A 728 -8.17 -40.67 -53.16
CA VAL A 728 -9.37 -41.48 -52.86
C VAL A 728 -10.64 -40.67 -53.11
N GLN A 729 -10.70 -39.40 -52.67
CA GLN A 729 -11.84 -38.52 -52.92
C GLN A 729 -12.11 -38.33 -54.42
N ARG A 730 -11.06 -38.15 -55.23
CA ARG A 730 -11.20 -38.06 -56.69
C ARG A 730 -11.66 -39.37 -57.31
N ALA A 731 -11.09 -40.50 -56.88
CA ALA A 731 -11.48 -41.83 -57.35
C ALA A 731 -12.97 -42.07 -57.12
N LEU A 732 -13.46 -41.84 -55.89
CA LEU A 732 -14.87 -42.01 -55.54
C LEU A 732 -15.81 -41.06 -56.30
N ALA A 733 -15.31 -39.94 -56.83
CA ALA A 733 -16.10 -39.01 -57.62
C ALA A 733 -16.18 -39.40 -59.11
N THR A 734 -15.18 -40.12 -59.63
CA THR A 734 -15.07 -40.45 -61.06
C THR A 734 -15.33 -41.92 -61.39
N SER A 735 -15.24 -42.82 -60.41
CA SER A 735 -15.45 -44.25 -60.58
C SER A 735 -16.92 -44.63 -60.67
N THR A 736 -17.19 -45.82 -61.20
CA THR A 736 -18.53 -46.41 -61.16
C THR A 736 -18.97 -46.69 -59.70
N PRO A 737 -20.28 -46.81 -59.44
CA PRO A 737 -20.79 -47.20 -58.12
C PRO A 737 -20.16 -48.50 -57.59
N GLN A 738 -19.97 -49.50 -58.46
CA GLN A 738 -19.38 -50.80 -58.12
C GLN A 738 -17.91 -50.68 -57.72
N GLU A 739 -17.11 -49.96 -58.51
CA GLU A 739 -15.70 -49.70 -58.19
C GLU A 739 -15.55 -48.91 -56.88
N SER A 740 -16.47 -47.97 -56.63
CA SER A 740 -16.50 -47.20 -55.39
C SER A 740 -16.80 -48.07 -54.17
N VAL A 741 -17.76 -48.99 -54.27
CA VAL A 741 -18.04 -49.99 -53.23
C VAL A 741 -16.85 -50.92 -53.01
N GLN A 742 -16.17 -51.35 -54.08
CA GLN A 742 -14.97 -52.18 -53.98
C GLN A 742 -13.84 -51.47 -53.20
N LEU A 743 -13.59 -50.19 -53.49
CA LEU A 743 -12.57 -49.39 -52.80
C LEU A 743 -12.94 -49.16 -51.33
N LEU A 744 -14.18 -48.75 -51.06
CA LEU A 744 -14.69 -48.54 -49.70
C LEU A 744 -14.69 -49.84 -48.88
N GLY A 745 -14.95 -50.98 -49.52
CA GLY A 745 -14.93 -52.30 -48.91
C GLY A 745 -13.52 -52.78 -48.57
N SER A 746 -12.56 -52.53 -49.47
CA SER A 746 -11.14 -52.81 -49.19
C SER A 746 -10.64 -52.01 -47.98
N MET A 747 -11.02 -50.74 -47.86
CA MET A 747 -10.76 -49.95 -46.65
C MET A 747 -11.43 -50.54 -45.41
N ALA A 748 -12.72 -50.89 -45.48
CA ALA A 748 -13.47 -51.43 -44.34
C ALA A 748 -12.91 -52.77 -43.83
N GLN A 749 -12.34 -53.59 -44.71
CA GLN A 749 -11.76 -54.89 -44.36
C GLN A 749 -10.37 -54.78 -43.73
N ASN A 750 -9.58 -53.76 -44.10
CA ASN A 750 -8.17 -53.65 -43.72
C ASN A 750 -7.90 -52.57 -42.66
N LEU A 751 -8.88 -51.74 -42.34
CA LEU A 751 -8.82 -50.74 -41.27
C LEU A 751 -9.65 -51.18 -40.06
N SER A 752 -9.24 -50.78 -38.86
CA SER A 752 -10.06 -50.95 -37.66
C SER A 752 -11.37 -50.16 -37.79
N PRO A 753 -12.47 -50.58 -37.14
CA PRO A 753 -13.76 -49.87 -37.26
C PRO A 753 -13.66 -48.38 -36.93
N GLU A 754 -12.91 -48.02 -35.89
CA GLU A 754 -12.72 -46.63 -35.48
C GLU A 754 -11.91 -45.83 -36.50
N THR A 755 -10.83 -46.41 -37.03
CA THR A 755 -9.99 -45.78 -38.06
C THR A 755 -10.74 -45.65 -39.38
N TYR A 756 -11.52 -46.66 -39.75
CA TYR A 756 -12.36 -46.62 -40.95
C TYR A 756 -13.39 -45.50 -40.86
N GLN A 757 -14.10 -45.38 -39.74
CA GLN A 757 -15.07 -44.32 -39.52
C GLN A 757 -14.42 -42.92 -39.56
N ALA A 758 -13.27 -42.75 -38.90
CA ALA A 758 -12.51 -41.49 -38.97
C ALA A 758 -12.04 -41.17 -40.40
N THR A 759 -11.69 -42.19 -41.18
CA THR A 759 -11.31 -42.08 -42.59
C THR A 759 -12.50 -41.65 -43.46
N LEU A 760 -13.66 -42.28 -43.29
CA LEU A 760 -14.89 -41.91 -44.00
C LEU A 760 -15.29 -40.46 -43.69
N ASN A 761 -15.24 -40.05 -42.43
CA ASN A 761 -15.56 -38.67 -42.02
C ASN A 761 -14.61 -37.65 -42.69
N LYS A 762 -13.33 -37.98 -42.83
CA LYS A 762 -12.35 -37.12 -43.54
C LYS A 762 -12.61 -37.07 -45.05
N ILE A 763 -12.96 -38.19 -45.66
CA ILE A 763 -13.34 -38.24 -47.09
C ILE A 763 -14.62 -37.43 -47.32
N ALA A 764 -15.57 -37.48 -46.39
CA ALA A 764 -16.89 -36.86 -46.48
C ALA A 764 -16.94 -35.36 -46.15
N ALA A 765 -15.83 -34.75 -45.77
CA ALA A 765 -15.76 -33.35 -45.33
C ALA A 765 -16.07 -32.30 -46.43
N THR A 766 -16.29 -32.73 -47.68
CA THR A 766 -16.73 -31.89 -48.79
C THR A 766 -18.24 -32.05 -49.01
N GLY A 767 -18.95 -30.99 -49.43
CA GLY A 767 -20.42 -30.94 -49.46
C GLY A 767 -21.13 -32.06 -50.23
N GLU A 768 -20.47 -32.71 -51.20
CA GLU A 768 -21.02 -33.85 -51.96
C GLU A 768 -20.74 -35.23 -51.33
N GLY A 769 -19.97 -35.29 -50.24
CA GLY A 769 -19.41 -36.51 -49.66
C GLY A 769 -20.31 -37.29 -48.70
N LYS A 770 -21.40 -36.69 -48.17
CA LYS A 770 -22.22 -37.29 -47.10
C LYS A 770 -22.89 -38.62 -47.49
N ALA A 771 -23.58 -38.66 -48.63
CA ALA A 771 -24.20 -39.90 -49.10
C ALA A 771 -23.16 -40.96 -49.54
N THR A 772 -21.94 -40.55 -49.92
CA THR A 772 -20.82 -41.48 -50.17
C THR A 772 -20.28 -42.05 -48.86
N ALA A 773 -20.24 -41.24 -47.79
CA ALA A 773 -19.89 -41.70 -46.45
C ALA A 773 -20.91 -42.71 -45.90
N ALA A 774 -22.21 -42.43 -46.09
CA ALA A 774 -23.29 -43.34 -45.72
C ALA A 774 -23.21 -44.65 -46.51
N ALA A 775 -22.95 -44.59 -47.82
CA ALA A 775 -22.68 -45.78 -48.61
C ALA A 775 -21.47 -46.55 -48.05
N GLY A 776 -20.36 -45.87 -47.74
CA GLY A 776 -19.17 -46.49 -47.12
C GLY A 776 -19.47 -47.19 -45.81
N ALA A 777 -20.24 -46.56 -44.92
CA ALA A 777 -20.67 -47.18 -43.67
C ALA A 777 -21.47 -48.48 -43.88
N LEU A 778 -22.19 -48.59 -45.00
CA LEU A 778 -23.02 -49.75 -45.34
C LEU A 778 -22.28 -50.83 -46.12
N VAL A 779 -21.09 -50.58 -46.68
CA VAL A 779 -20.43 -51.54 -47.59
C VAL A 779 -20.23 -52.91 -46.94
N LYS A 780 -19.94 -52.96 -45.64
CA LYS A 780 -19.73 -54.22 -44.91
C LYS A 780 -21.04 -54.97 -44.64
N GLU A 781 -22.09 -54.24 -44.25
CA GLU A 781 -23.35 -54.83 -43.79
C GLU A 781 -24.35 -55.06 -44.92
N ASN A 782 -24.40 -54.15 -45.90
CA ASN A 782 -25.25 -54.22 -47.08
C ASN A 782 -24.58 -53.56 -48.31
N PRO A 783 -23.66 -54.28 -48.99
CA PRO A 783 -22.96 -53.76 -50.16
C PRO A 783 -23.90 -53.38 -51.32
N ASN A 784 -25.05 -54.07 -51.45
CA ASN A 784 -26.04 -53.78 -52.50
C ASN A 784 -26.73 -52.42 -52.26
N ALA A 785 -27.09 -52.12 -51.01
CA ALA A 785 -27.63 -50.80 -50.66
C ALA A 785 -26.56 -49.71 -50.81
N ALA A 786 -25.31 -49.98 -50.41
CA ALA A 786 -24.20 -49.06 -50.61
C ALA A 786 -24.01 -48.70 -52.10
N GLU A 787 -24.00 -49.71 -52.97
CA GLU A 787 -23.93 -49.52 -54.43
C GLU A 787 -25.15 -48.74 -54.95
N GLY A 788 -26.34 -49.10 -54.47
CA GLY A 788 -27.59 -48.45 -54.83
C GLY A 788 -27.65 -46.98 -54.44
N ILE A 789 -27.13 -46.60 -53.28
CA ILE A 789 -27.00 -45.21 -52.85
C ILE A 789 -26.09 -44.46 -53.82
N LEU A 790 -24.91 -45.00 -54.14
CA LEU A 790 -23.97 -44.35 -55.04
C LEU A 790 -24.53 -44.19 -56.46
N ARG A 791 -25.17 -45.24 -57.00
CA ARG A 791 -25.84 -45.19 -58.31
C ARG A 791 -27.01 -44.20 -58.29
N GLY A 792 -27.83 -44.23 -57.25
CA GLY A 792 -28.95 -43.33 -57.04
C GLY A 792 -28.55 -41.86 -57.02
N LYS A 793 -27.39 -41.52 -56.44
CA LYS A 793 -26.84 -40.14 -56.50
C LYS A 793 -26.57 -39.70 -57.94
N VAL A 794 -26.00 -40.57 -58.77
CA VAL A 794 -25.74 -40.28 -60.19
C VAL A 794 -27.06 -40.10 -60.93
N LEU A 795 -28.00 -41.04 -60.73
CA LEU A 795 -29.33 -41.00 -61.32
C LEU A 795 -30.11 -39.73 -60.95
N LEU A 796 -30.00 -39.24 -59.72
CA LEU A 796 -30.66 -38.00 -59.29
C LEU A 796 -30.11 -36.75 -59.96
N ARG A 797 -28.84 -36.74 -60.36
CA ARG A 797 -28.26 -35.65 -61.16
C ARG A 797 -28.83 -35.66 -62.58
N GLU A 798 -29.12 -36.83 -63.12
CA GLU A 798 -29.68 -37.01 -64.47
C GLU A 798 -31.20 -36.76 -64.49
N ASN A 799 -31.92 -37.28 -63.49
CA ASN A 799 -33.37 -37.13 -63.36
C ASN A 799 -33.79 -36.96 -61.88
N PRO A 800 -34.00 -35.71 -61.42
CA PRO A 800 -34.46 -35.43 -60.06
C PRO A 800 -35.83 -36.04 -59.70
N ARG A 801 -36.67 -36.40 -60.68
CA ARG A 801 -38.00 -37.00 -60.43
C ARG A 801 -37.95 -38.47 -59.98
N LEU A 802 -36.75 -39.05 -59.91
CA LEU A 802 -36.57 -40.37 -59.30
C LEU A 802 -36.69 -40.31 -57.78
N ALA A 803 -36.50 -39.13 -57.16
CA ALA A 803 -36.83 -38.86 -55.77
C ALA A 803 -38.26 -38.31 -55.63
N PRO A 804 -38.90 -38.46 -54.46
CA PRO A 804 -40.20 -37.83 -54.20
C PRO A 804 -40.12 -36.32 -54.29
N SER A 805 -41.17 -35.70 -54.82
CA SER A 805 -41.32 -34.25 -54.85
C SER A 805 -41.32 -33.68 -53.43
N LYS A 806 -40.66 -32.53 -53.23
CA LYS A 806 -40.53 -31.87 -51.91
C LYS A 806 -41.80 -31.10 -51.51
N THR A 807 -42.93 -31.79 -51.39
CA THR A 807 -44.19 -31.22 -50.88
C THR A 807 -44.28 -31.41 -49.37
N ASP A 808 -45.03 -30.56 -48.67
CA ASP A 808 -45.21 -30.68 -47.21
C ASP A 808 -45.78 -32.05 -46.79
N ALA A 809 -46.68 -32.61 -47.62
CA ALA A 809 -47.24 -33.94 -47.39
C ALA A 809 -46.17 -35.05 -47.45
N ASN A 810 -45.32 -35.03 -48.48
CA ASN A 810 -44.25 -36.01 -48.65
C ASN A 810 -43.19 -35.86 -47.55
N LEU A 811 -42.83 -34.62 -47.19
CA LEU A 811 -41.87 -34.34 -46.11
C LEU A 811 -42.40 -34.85 -44.75
N SER A 812 -43.68 -34.65 -44.48
CA SER A 812 -44.35 -35.15 -43.26
C SER A 812 -44.39 -36.68 -43.21
N ALA A 813 -44.70 -37.33 -44.34
CA ALA A 813 -44.69 -38.79 -44.44
C ALA A 813 -43.29 -39.38 -44.20
N ILE A 814 -42.25 -38.79 -44.81
CA ILE A 814 -40.85 -39.20 -44.61
C ILE A 814 -40.38 -38.95 -43.17
N GLU A 815 -40.78 -37.82 -42.56
CA GLU A 815 -40.50 -37.54 -41.15
C GLU A 815 -41.12 -38.61 -40.25
N GLY A 816 -42.33 -39.10 -40.57
CA GLY A 816 -42.95 -40.21 -39.84
C GLY A 816 -42.17 -41.53 -39.93
N MET A 817 -41.50 -41.80 -41.05
CA MET A 817 -40.73 -43.04 -41.27
C MET A 817 -39.34 -43.02 -40.61
N LEU A 818 -38.69 -41.86 -40.55
CA LEU A 818 -37.42 -41.65 -39.85
C LEU A 818 -37.49 -40.39 -38.99
N PRO A 819 -38.15 -40.42 -37.82
CA PRO A 819 -38.40 -39.20 -37.07
C PRO A 819 -37.17 -38.66 -36.36
N THR A 820 -37.14 -37.35 -36.16
CA THR A 820 -36.12 -36.65 -35.37
C THR A 820 -35.96 -37.20 -33.96
N THR A 821 -37.02 -37.76 -33.36
CA THR A 821 -36.99 -38.36 -32.01
C THR A 821 -36.10 -39.59 -31.90
N ALA A 822 -35.76 -40.27 -33.00
CA ALA A 822 -34.83 -41.39 -32.99
C ALA A 822 -33.37 -40.95 -32.75
N PHE A 823 -33.07 -39.65 -32.85
CA PHE A 823 -31.73 -39.06 -32.73
C PHE A 823 -31.67 -38.05 -31.59
N ALA A 824 -30.51 -37.96 -30.93
CA ALA A 824 -30.26 -36.89 -29.99
C ALA A 824 -30.17 -35.52 -30.71
N PRO A 825 -30.51 -34.40 -30.06
CA PRO A 825 -30.50 -33.07 -30.70
C PRO A 825 -29.17 -32.69 -31.36
N ALA A 826 -28.04 -33.11 -30.80
CA ALA A 826 -26.71 -32.86 -31.36
C ALA A 826 -26.44 -33.59 -32.69
N LEU A 827 -27.30 -34.54 -33.08
CA LEU A 827 -27.15 -35.38 -34.27
C LEU A 827 -28.19 -35.13 -35.36
N GLU A 828 -28.92 -34.02 -35.33
CA GLU A 828 -29.84 -33.65 -36.42
C GLU A 828 -29.14 -33.65 -37.80
N GLY A 829 -27.85 -33.27 -37.86
CA GLY A 829 -27.04 -33.36 -39.08
C GLY A 829 -26.75 -34.79 -39.56
N SER A 830 -26.67 -35.76 -38.65
CA SER A 830 -26.51 -37.19 -38.98
C SER A 830 -27.79 -37.77 -39.54
N ARG A 831 -28.95 -37.41 -38.97
CA ARG A 831 -30.26 -37.77 -39.52
C ARG A 831 -30.41 -37.28 -40.96
N GLN A 832 -30.07 -36.01 -41.20
CA GLN A 832 -30.13 -35.45 -42.55
C GLN A 832 -29.26 -36.21 -43.55
N SER A 833 -28.08 -36.68 -43.12
CA SER A 833 -27.18 -37.47 -43.96
C SER A 833 -27.77 -38.85 -44.29
N LEU A 834 -28.47 -39.48 -43.35
CA LEU A 834 -29.20 -40.74 -43.58
C LEU A 834 -30.39 -40.54 -44.52
N LEU A 835 -31.14 -39.44 -44.38
CA LEU A 835 -32.23 -39.10 -45.30
C LEU A 835 -31.73 -38.85 -46.73
N GLU A 836 -30.60 -38.16 -46.89
CA GLU A 836 -29.97 -37.97 -48.20
C GLU A 836 -29.56 -39.31 -48.83
N ALA A 837 -28.99 -40.21 -48.05
CA ALA A 837 -28.65 -41.55 -48.50
C ALA A 837 -29.89 -42.39 -48.84
N ALA A 838 -30.94 -42.33 -48.01
CA ALA A 838 -32.22 -43.00 -48.26
C ALA A 838 -32.90 -42.44 -49.52
N THR A 839 -32.82 -41.13 -49.75
CA THR A 839 -33.35 -40.50 -50.96
C THR A 839 -32.59 -40.97 -52.21
N ALA A 840 -31.26 -41.08 -52.13
CA ALA A 840 -30.47 -41.63 -53.22
C ALA A 840 -30.83 -43.11 -53.47
N ARG A 841 -30.95 -43.92 -52.41
CA ARG A 841 -31.36 -45.32 -52.54
C ARG A 841 -32.77 -45.45 -53.12
N TYR A 842 -33.70 -44.61 -52.70
CA TYR A 842 -35.05 -44.53 -53.26
C TYR A 842 -35.01 -44.26 -54.76
N ALA A 843 -34.17 -43.32 -55.21
CA ALA A 843 -34.04 -42.99 -56.62
C ALA A 843 -33.55 -44.16 -57.48
N ASP A 844 -32.63 -44.96 -56.94
CA ASP A 844 -32.18 -46.19 -57.57
C ASP A 844 -33.30 -47.25 -57.66
N LEU A 845 -34.06 -47.44 -56.58
CA LEU A 845 -35.22 -48.33 -56.58
C LEU A 845 -36.32 -47.86 -57.56
N SER A 846 -36.57 -46.55 -57.61
CA SER A 846 -37.50 -45.93 -58.57
C SER A 846 -37.06 -46.22 -60.00
N HIS A 847 -35.78 -46.02 -60.30
CA HIS A 847 -35.20 -46.31 -61.62
C HIS A 847 -35.33 -47.78 -62.01
N GLN A 848 -35.05 -48.71 -61.09
CA GLN A 848 -35.22 -50.16 -61.32
C GLN A 848 -36.67 -50.55 -61.60
N SER A 849 -37.63 -49.87 -60.96
CA SER A 849 -39.06 -50.05 -61.20
C SER A 849 -39.60 -49.31 -62.43
N GLY A 850 -38.79 -48.45 -63.07
CA GLY A 850 -39.21 -47.60 -64.19
C GLY A 850 -40.11 -46.41 -63.78
N ASP A 851 -40.15 -46.05 -62.50
CA ASP A 851 -40.99 -44.97 -61.97
C ASP A 851 -40.23 -43.63 -61.97
N THR A 852 -40.66 -42.69 -62.82
CA THR A 852 -40.13 -41.32 -62.89
C THR A 852 -41.20 -40.27 -62.59
N SER A 853 -42.28 -40.66 -61.91
CA SER A 853 -43.43 -39.78 -61.65
C SER A 853 -43.09 -38.65 -60.68
N GLY A 854 -42.16 -38.89 -59.74
CA GLY A 854 -41.88 -38.00 -58.62
C GLY A 854 -42.91 -38.09 -57.48
N GLU A 855 -43.84 -39.05 -57.55
CA GLU A 855 -44.76 -39.38 -56.47
C GLU A 855 -44.06 -40.21 -55.39
N LEU A 856 -44.48 -40.04 -54.14
CA LEU A 856 -43.96 -40.81 -53.02
C LEU A 856 -44.60 -42.21 -53.01
N SER A 857 -43.77 -43.25 -53.03
CA SER A 857 -44.16 -44.61 -52.69
C SER A 857 -43.72 -44.90 -51.25
N ASP A 858 -44.69 -45.06 -50.35
CA ASP A 858 -44.40 -45.31 -48.93
C ASP A 858 -43.59 -46.60 -48.74
N GLU A 859 -43.94 -47.67 -49.45
CA GLU A 859 -43.23 -48.95 -49.41
C GLU A 859 -41.76 -48.80 -49.85
N ARG A 860 -41.52 -48.08 -50.96
CA ARG A 860 -40.16 -47.87 -51.48
C ARG A 860 -39.33 -46.97 -50.57
N MET A 861 -39.94 -45.95 -49.97
CA MET A 861 -39.24 -45.07 -49.02
C MET A 861 -38.93 -45.81 -47.72
N GLN A 862 -39.86 -46.59 -47.20
CA GLN A 862 -39.65 -47.44 -46.03
C GLN A 862 -38.52 -48.46 -46.29
N GLN A 863 -38.50 -49.09 -47.47
CA GLN A 863 -37.41 -49.97 -47.88
C GLN A 863 -36.07 -49.23 -47.92
N ALA A 864 -36.01 -48.05 -48.55
CA ALA A 864 -34.79 -47.27 -48.66
C ALA A 864 -34.26 -46.82 -47.28
N ILE A 865 -35.14 -46.36 -46.38
CA ILE A 865 -34.78 -46.00 -45.01
C ILE A 865 -34.26 -47.23 -44.25
N THR A 866 -34.94 -48.36 -44.36
CA THR A 866 -34.55 -49.61 -43.69
C THR A 866 -33.18 -50.09 -44.17
N GLU A 867 -32.94 -50.10 -45.49
CA GLU A 867 -31.66 -50.50 -46.09
C GLU A 867 -30.50 -49.54 -45.76
N VAL A 868 -30.80 -48.27 -45.45
CA VAL A 868 -29.78 -47.28 -45.08
C VAL A 868 -29.48 -47.26 -43.59
N THR A 869 -30.49 -47.48 -42.76
CA THR A 869 -30.37 -47.38 -41.30
C THR A 869 -30.11 -48.72 -40.62
N GLY A 870 -30.35 -49.83 -41.32
CA GLY A 870 -30.39 -51.17 -40.73
C GLY A 870 -31.73 -51.50 -40.07
N GLY A 871 -32.73 -50.61 -40.21
CA GLY A 871 -34.06 -50.76 -39.62
C GLY A 871 -34.23 -49.96 -38.33
N LEU A 872 -35.49 -49.65 -38.05
CA LEU A 872 -35.92 -49.04 -36.80
C LEU A 872 -36.66 -50.09 -35.98
N VAL A 873 -36.42 -50.06 -34.68
CA VAL A 873 -37.14 -50.86 -33.67
C VAL A 873 -37.94 -49.91 -32.79
N ASP A 874 -39.01 -50.37 -32.18
CA ASP A 874 -39.81 -49.60 -31.23
C ASP A 874 -39.36 -49.87 -29.80
N MET A 875 -39.29 -48.81 -29.00
CA MET A 875 -39.16 -48.90 -27.55
C MET A 875 -40.15 -47.95 -26.90
N ASN A 876 -41.12 -48.49 -26.16
CA ASN A 876 -42.12 -47.71 -25.43
C ASN A 876 -42.87 -46.71 -26.35
N GLY A 877 -43.20 -47.15 -27.57
CA GLY A 877 -43.90 -46.32 -28.58
C GLY A 877 -43.01 -45.25 -29.21
N SER A 878 -41.69 -45.36 -29.05
CA SER A 878 -40.71 -44.47 -29.65
C SER A 878 -39.76 -45.23 -30.57
N PRO A 879 -39.56 -44.77 -31.81
CA PRO A 879 -38.67 -45.43 -32.74
C PRO A 879 -37.20 -45.19 -32.37
N VAL A 880 -36.41 -46.24 -32.46
CA VAL A 880 -35.00 -46.30 -32.11
C VAL A 880 -34.25 -46.87 -33.32
N ILE A 881 -33.15 -46.23 -33.72
CA ILE A 881 -32.25 -46.82 -34.70
C ILE A 881 -31.71 -48.12 -34.13
N ALA A 882 -31.84 -49.23 -34.84
CA ALA A 882 -31.44 -50.54 -34.37
C ALA A 882 -29.96 -50.56 -33.89
N PRO A 883 -29.65 -51.16 -32.72
CA PRO A 883 -28.26 -51.25 -32.22
C PRO A 883 -27.27 -51.95 -33.13
N ARG A 884 -27.78 -52.86 -33.97
CA ARG A 884 -27.02 -53.54 -35.00
C ARG A 884 -27.81 -53.51 -36.30
N TYR A 885 -27.09 -53.42 -37.41
CA TYR A 885 -27.70 -53.41 -38.73
C TYR A 885 -28.54 -54.69 -38.95
N GLY A 886 -29.80 -54.54 -39.34
CA GLY A 886 -30.72 -55.65 -39.60
C GLY A 886 -31.32 -56.30 -38.35
N MET A 887 -31.10 -55.74 -37.15
CA MET A 887 -31.70 -56.28 -35.92
C MET A 887 -33.23 -56.19 -35.98
N THR A 888 -33.90 -57.31 -35.69
CA THR A 888 -35.36 -57.38 -35.62
C THR A 888 -35.88 -56.85 -34.28
N GLN A 889 -37.17 -56.53 -34.19
CA GLN A 889 -37.81 -56.15 -32.91
C GLN A 889 -37.60 -57.22 -31.83
N ASP A 890 -37.79 -58.50 -32.18
CA ASP A 890 -37.61 -59.62 -31.26
C ASP A 890 -36.18 -59.72 -30.72
N ASP A 891 -35.18 -59.45 -31.56
CA ASP A 891 -33.78 -59.47 -31.14
C ASP A 891 -33.43 -58.27 -30.27
N PHE A 892 -34.00 -57.10 -30.58
CA PHE A 892 -33.86 -55.90 -29.75
C PHE A 892 -34.49 -56.10 -28.36
N ASP A 893 -35.69 -56.66 -28.30
CA ASP A 893 -36.39 -56.97 -27.04
C ASP A 893 -35.58 -57.97 -26.20
N LYS A 894 -34.97 -58.99 -26.82
CA LYS A 894 -34.04 -59.90 -26.15
C LYS A 894 -32.81 -59.17 -25.62
N THR A 895 -32.19 -58.30 -26.43
CA THR A 895 -31.05 -57.49 -26.00
C THR A 895 -31.41 -56.63 -24.80
N LEU A 896 -32.54 -55.90 -24.83
CA LEU A 896 -33.03 -55.11 -23.71
C LEU A 896 -33.32 -55.95 -22.46
N SER A 897 -33.89 -57.15 -22.62
CA SER A 897 -34.16 -58.07 -21.52
C SER A 897 -32.90 -58.63 -20.86
N SER A 898 -31.78 -58.69 -21.61
CA SER A 898 -30.49 -59.19 -21.12
C SER A 898 -29.70 -58.19 -20.30
N LEU A 899 -30.03 -56.89 -20.40
CA LEU A 899 -29.37 -55.83 -19.66
C LEU A 899 -29.63 -55.95 -18.14
N SER A 900 -28.73 -55.37 -17.35
CA SER A 900 -28.80 -55.35 -15.89
C SER A 900 -28.53 -53.95 -15.34
N ASP A 901 -28.75 -53.74 -14.04
CA ASP A 901 -28.42 -52.45 -13.40
C ASP A 901 -26.92 -52.11 -13.52
N GLN A 902 -26.05 -53.11 -13.72
CA GLN A 902 -24.62 -52.90 -13.95
C GLN A 902 -24.34 -52.16 -15.26
N ASP A 903 -25.19 -52.34 -16.28
CA ASP A 903 -25.08 -51.64 -17.56
C ASP A 903 -25.44 -50.15 -17.45
N LEU A 904 -26.15 -49.77 -16.38
CA LEU A 904 -26.51 -48.40 -16.05
C LEU A 904 -25.71 -47.86 -14.86
N MET A 905 -24.57 -48.46 -14.53
CA MET A 905 -23.74 -48.02 -13.42
C MET A 905 -23.27 -46.57 -13.62
N GLY A 906 -23.59 -45.70 -12.66
CA GLY A 906 -23.31 -44.25 -12.72
C GLY A 906 -24.35 -43.45 -13.50
N ALA A 907 -25.41 -44.07 -14.01
CA ALA A 907 -26.56 -43.38 -14.59
C ALA A 907 -27.45 -42.82 -13.48
N VAL A 908 -27.63 -41.49 -13.45
CA VAL A 908 -28.45 -40.80 -12.45
C VAL A 908 -29.42 -39.82 -13.11
N THR A 909 -30.56 -39.58 -12.47
CA THR A 909 -31.47 -38.49 -12.84
C THR A 909 -30.77 -37.14 -12.64
N THR A 910 -31.36 -36.06 -13.15
CA THR A 910 -30.92 -34.69 -12.87
C THR A 910 -30.97 -34.33 -11.38
N SER A 911 -31.75 -35.04 -10.57
CA SER A 911 -31.79 -34.94 -9.11
C SER A 911 -30.80 -35.86 -8.39
N GLY A 912 -29.92 -36.55 -9.12
CA GLY A 912 -28.89 -37.44 -8.57
C GLY A 912 -29.37 -38.82 -8.14
N GLN A 913 -30.61 -39.21 -8.46
CA GLN A 913 -31.14 -40.53 -8.13
C GLN A 913 -30.65 -41.59 -9.13
N PRO A 914 -30.16 -42.76 -8.70
CA PRO A 914 -29.75 -43.83 -9.61
C PRO A 914 -30.90 -44.31 -10.51
N VAL A 915 -30.63 -44.45 -11.80
CA VAL A 915 -31.57 -45.02 -12.78
C VAL A 915 -31.39 -46.53 -12.83
N ARG A 916 -32.48 -47.29 -12.70
CA ARG A 916 -32.46 -48.77 -12.76
C ARG A 916 -32.87 -49.27 -14.14
N ILE A 917 -32.53 -50.52 -14.43
CA ILE A 917 -32.88 -51.15 -15.71
C ILE A 917 -34.40 -51.33 -15.85
N SER A 918 -35.11 -51.49 -14.72
CA SER A 918 -36.58 -51.51 -14.70
C SER A 918 -37.17 -50.19 -15.20
N ASP A 919 -36.55 -49.08 -14.83
CA ASP A 919 -37.03 -47.74 -15.18
C ASP A 919 -36.86 -47.54 -16.68
N LEU A 920 -35.68 -47.89 -17.22
CA LEU A 920 -35.41 -47.87 -18.65
C LEU A 920 -36.43 -48.69 -19.44
N ARG A 921 -36.69 -49.95 -19.03
CA ARG A 921 -37.60 -50.84 -19.77
C ARG A 921 -39.03 -50.34 -19.78
N ASN A 922 -39.52 -49.81 -18.66
CA ASN A 922 -40.93 -49.46 -18.53
C ASN A 922 -41.25 -48.06 -19.07
N GLU A 923 -40.35 -47.09 -18.89
CA GLU A 923 -40.64 -45.67 -19.12
C GLU A 923 -39.55 -44.94 -19.93
N GLY A 924 -38.39 -45.57 -20.11
CA GLY A 924 -37.27 -44.96 -20.80
C GLY A 924 -37.44 -44.94 -22.32
N ARG A 925 -36.77 -43.97 -22.94
CA ARG A 925 -36.57 -43.93 -24.40
C ARG A 925 -35.09 -43.81 -24.71
N LEU A 926 -34.70 -44.36 -25.86
CA LEU A 926 -33.35 -44.31 -26.37
C LEU A 926 -33.28 -43.37 -27.56
N ARG A 927 -32.31 -42.44 -27.56
CA ARG A 927 -31.97 -41.65 -28.74
C ARG A 927 -30.55 -41.93 -29.18
N ALA A 928 -30.36 -42.21 -30.47
CA ALA A 928 -29.04 -42.53 -30.99
C ALA A 928 -28.09 -41.31 -30.89
N VAL A 929 -26.87 -41.55 -30.39
CA VAL A 929 -25.75 -40.59 -30.39
C VAL A 929 -24.52 -41.09 -31.17
N ALA A 930 -24.54 -42.37 -31.56
CA ALA A 930 -23.68 -42.98 -32.56
C ALA A 930 -24.23 -44.40 -32.82
N ASP A 931 -23.65 -45.13 -33.77
CA ASP A 931 -24.02 -46.52 -34.04
C ASP A 931 -23.95 -47.37 -32.76
N GLY A 932 -25.09 -47.97 -32.39
CA GLY A 932 -25.25 -48.79 -31.18
C GLY A 932 -25.05 -48.06 -29.86
N ARG A 933 -25.01 -46.71 -29.83
CA ARG A 933 -24.83 -45.91 -28.62
C ARG A 933 -25.96 -44.91 -28.45
N TYR A 934 -26.53 -44.87 -27.25
CA TYR A 934 -27.77 -44.14 -26.99
C TYR A 934 -27.67 -43.28 -25.74
N VAL A 935 -28.29 -42.10 -25.80
CA VAL A 935 -28.66 -41.37 -24.57
C VAL A 935 -30.01 -41.87 -24.09
N LEU A 936 -30.15 -41.96 -22.78
CA LEU A 936 -31.42 -42.26 -22.12
C LEU A 936 -32.17 -40.98 -21.83
N GLU A 937 -33.49 -41.01 -22.07
CA GLU A 937 -34.39 -39.97 -21.62
C GLU A 937 -35.67 -40.52 -21.00
N PHE A 938 -36.26 -39.71 -20.12
CA PHE A 938 -37.53 -39.96 -19.45
C PHE A 938 -38.48 -38.76 -19.59
N GLY A 939 -39.75 -38.95 -19.22
CA GLY A 939 -40.75 -37.88 -19.18
C GLY A 939 -41.37 -37.57 -20.53
N ASN A 940 -41.83 -36.33 -20.73
CA ASN A 940 -42.53 -35.93 -21.95
C ASN A 940 -41.56 -35.88 -23.16
N PRO A 941 -41.87 -36.54 -24.30
CA PRO A 941 -41.02 -36.49 -25.51
C PRO A 941 -40.73 -35.09 -26.04
N ALA A 942 -41.61 -34.12 -25.82
CA ALA A 942 -41.42 -32.71 -26.19
C ALA A 942 -40.46 -31.95 -25.24
N TYR A 943 -40.28 -32.45 -24.01
CA TYR A 943 -39.40 -31.89 -22.99
C TYR A 943 -38.66 -33.01 -22.25
N PRO A 944 -37.76 -33.73 -22.95
CA PRO A 944 -37.11 -34.90 -22.40
C PRO A 944 -36.16 -34.52 -21.27
N THR A 945 -36.14 -35.34 -20.22
CA THR A 945 -35.11 -35.24 -19.18
C THR A 945 -34.04 -36.29 -19.46
N TYR A 946 -32.82 -35.85 -19.77
CA TYR A 946 -31.70 -36.74 -20.05
C TYR A 946 -31.08 -37.30 -18.77
N VAL A 947 -30.67 -38.55 -18.83
CA VAL A 947 -29.93 -39.22 -17.77
C VAL A 947 -28.49 -38.72 -17.75
N MET A 948 -28.00 -38.37 -16.57
CA MET A 948 -26.66 -37.83 -16.34
C MET A 948 -25.72 -38.92 -15.87
N ARG A 949 -24.42 -38.74 -16.11
CA ARG A 949 -23.36 -39.58 -15.57
C ARG A 949 -22.86 -38.98 -14.26
N SER A 950 -22.92 -39.76 -13.19
CA SER A 950 -22.25 -39.47 -11.92
C SER A 950 -20.81 -39.97 -11.97
N ALA A 951 -19.85 -39.08 -11.69
CA ALA A 951 -18.46 -39.44 -11.43
C ALA A 951 -18.17 -39.36 -9.91
N PRO A 952 -17.35 -40.26 -9.34
CA PRO A 952 -16.88 -40.12 -7.97
C PRO A 952 -16.03 -38.85 -7.83
N HIS A 953 -16.46 -37.88 -7.01
CA HIS A 953 -15.66 -36.71 -6.69
C HIS A 953 -14.73 -37.04 -5.49
N PRO A 954 -13.44 -36.64 -5.50
CA PRO A 954 -12.49 -36.90 -4.40
C PRO A 954 -12.93 -36.39 -3.01
N SER A 955 -13.91 -35.49 -2.96
CA SER A 955 -14.45 -34.89 -1.73
C SER A 955 -15.89 -35.29 -1.39
N GLY A 956 -16.46 -36.32 -2.04
CA GLY A 956 -17.76 -36.89 -1.67
C GLY A 956 -19.01 -36.18 -2.23
N GLY A 957 -18.86 -35.22 -3.14
CA GLY A 957 -19.95 -34.65 -3.95
C GLY A 957 -20.28 -35.47 -5.20
N VAL A 958 -21.48 -35.27 -5.77
CA VAL A 958 -21.89 -35.85 -7.07
C VAL A 958 -21.64 -34.82 -8.15
N ASP A 959 -20.66 -35.06 -9.01
CA ASP A 959 -20.35 -34.19 -10.15
C ASP A 959 -21.09 -34.69 -11.40
N LEU A 960 -22.06 -33.91 -11.88
CA LEU A 960 -22.88 -34.24 -13.06
C LEU A 960 -22.15 -33.80 -14.34
N ASN A 961 -21.10 -34.53 -14.70
CA ASN A 961 -20.11 -34.06 -15.67
C ASN A 961 -20.50 -34.24 -17.15
N SER A 962 -21.45 -35.11 -17.47
CA SER A 962 -21.92 -35.34 -18.85
C SER A 962 -23.22 -36.16 -18.90
N VAL A 963 -23.88 -36.20 -20.06
CA VAL A 963 -25.02 -37.10 -20.32
C VAL A 963 -24.53 -38.55 -20.35
N PHE A 964 -25.26 -39.45 -19.70
CA PHE A 964 -24.96 -40.89 -19.71
C PHE A 964 -25.21 -41.48 -21.10
N VAL A 965 -24.26 -42.29 -21.59
CA VAL A 965 -24.36 -42.99 -22.87
C VAL A 965 -24.37 -44.50 -22.62
N LEU A 966 -25.47 -45.16 -23.00
CA LEU A 966 -25.60 -46.61 -23.02
C LEU A 966 -24.98 -47.16 -24.31
N ASP A 967 -24.03 -48.09 -24.17
CA ASP A 967 -23.36 -48.74 -25.30
C ASP A 967 -23.88 -50.18 -25.49
N LEU A 968 -24.55 -50.41 -26.62
CA LEU A 968 -25.14 -51.69 -26.99
C LEU A 968 -24.40 -52.38 -28.14
N ARG A 969 -23.25 -51.84 -28.60
CA ARG A 969 -22.53 -52.39 -29.76
C ARG A 969 -22.15 -53.87 -29.60
N ASN A 970 -21.83 -54.28 -28.36
CA ASN A 970 -21.40 -55.65 -28.02
C ASN A 970 -22.53 -56.53 -27.43
N ARG A 971 -23.79 -56.10 -27.47
CA ARG A 971 -24.93 -56.81 -26.87
C ARG A 971 -25.75 -57.60 -27.88
#